data_AF-A0A1Z9PY71-F1
#
_entry.id   AF-A0A1Z9PY71-F1
#
_cell.length_a   1.000
_cell.length_b   1.000
_cell.length_c   1.000
_cell.angle_alpha   90.00
_cell.angle_beta   90.00
_cell.angle_gamma   90.00
#
_symmetry.space_group_name_H-M   'P 1'
#
loop_
_entity.id
_entity.type
_entity.pdbx_description
1 polymer ?
#
loop_
_entity_poly.entity_id
_entity_poly.type
_entity_poly.pdbx_seq_one_letter_code
_entity_poly.pdbx_strand_id
1 'polypeptide(L)'
;VEDECGVCNGSGIPEGECDCAGNVLDCSDTCGGDKVLDNCDVCDADLTNDCTQDCSGEWGGEAIIDAYWFDSDGDGKGAGNSTEFCDALLPDGWVLNNDDPEPDCITDDTDCAGLCGGTSILDECDVCDGGNAAKDCAGVCFGLGVLDNCNVCDADSSNDCTQDCSGEWGGAAEYLDFYYDGDEDGLGAGDAVEFCDILSPDGWVLNNQDGDDACTSNFHDCHGLCDGLAVIDDCGVCDGFDLDKDCAGVCFGSSVGMSRSLNLGNNLVSFYVMPHDLEVSSVFSSSSIYSVLGEGVAAIPIGGFWHGSLSAIDDKSGYWVQSNEAQNLDVCGNYSSDVVYNLHSSNNLISYPFAESQYILDALPDNLNNEVYAIVGEGVAAINLNNSWLGSLQKFNAGNGYWFARSSNADNIEFSYQSPESQIHATNERAHEELLNAPSDYSYVQSTKQAFYFIESLSVSEDFIDGDSWVLAYNNETLVGARLWSGPYTDVPAMGNEGSLNTQDYMDLGGFPAFKLLNIASGKLTDLRVDNHIDGWNNNSVYVVQLSSTPELPESIMLESAYPNPFNPSTTLSFSIPYDMVVDLSVYDVSGRVVANLVSGMQSADRYNIEWDAGNFSSGVYFVKLMAGSDIRTQKIMLIK
;
A
#
# COMPACT_ATOMS: atom_id res chain seq x y z
N VAL A 1 -38.61 89.32 168.19
CA VAL A 1 -38.60 88.13 167.33
C VAL A 1 -37.14 87.78 167.21
N GLU A 2 -36.74 86.57 167.65
CA GLU A 2 -35.38 86.10 167.38
C GLU A 2 -35.25 85.87 165.88
N ASP A 3 -34.14 86.32 165.30
CA ASP A 3 -33.80 86.00 163.91
C ASP A 3 -33.30 84.55 163.78
N GLU A 4 -32.98 84.13 162.55
CA GLU A 4 -32.54 82.78 162.20
C GLU A 4 -31.21 82.36 162.86
N CYS A 5 -30.51 83.28 163.52
CA CYS A 5 -29.32 83.02 164.34
C CYS A 5 -29.60 83.05 165.86
N GLY A 6 -30.86 83.24 166.26
CA GLY A 6 -31.31 83.21 167.65
C GLY A 6 -31.13 84.52 168.43
N VAL A 7 -30.94 85.68 167.77
CA VAL A 7 -30.74 86.97 168.45
C VAL A 7 -31.97 87.88 168.23
N CYS A 8 -32.55 88.41 169.31
CA CYS A 8 -33.68 89.34 169.18
C CYS A 8 -33.22 90.71 168.64
N ASN A 9 -33.80 91.14 167.50
CA ASN A 9 -33.53 92.38 166.76
C ASN A 9 -32.16 92.46 166.04
N GLY A 10 -31.62 91.34 165.56
CA GLY A 10 -30.44 91.31 164.69
C GLY A 10 -30.73 91.72 163.24
N SER A 11 -29.67 92.05 162.49
CA SER A 11 -29.76 92.65 161.15
C SER A 11 -29.85 91.66 159.97
N GLY A 12 -29.87 90.35 160.21
CA GLY A 12 -29.86 89.31 159.16
C GLY A 12 -28.57 89.26 158.31
N ILE A 13 -28.37 88.17 157.57
CA ILE A 13 -27.28 88.00 156.58
C ILE A 13 -27.76 88.38 155.17
N PRO A 14 -26.91 88.98 154.31
CA PRO A 14 -27.25 89.33 152.93
C PRO A 14 -27.56 88.10 152.05
N GLU A 15 -28.42 88.30 151.04
CA GLU A 15 -28.70 87.30 150.00
C GLU A 15 -27.40 86.93 149.25
N GLY A 16 -26.93 85.68 149.40
CA GLY A 16 -25.73 85.13 148.75
C GLY A 16 -24.63 84.57 149.67
N GLU A 17 -24.76 84.63 151.00
CA GLU A 17 -23.81 84.01 151.95
C GLU A 17 -24.48 82.95 152.85
N CYS A 18 -23.73 81.90 153.22
CA CYS A 18 -24.23 80.81 154.07
C CYS A 18 -23.61 80.80 155.46
N ASP A 19 -24.52 80.60 156.42
CA ASP A 19 -24.34 80.16 157.81
C ASP A 19 -23.27 80.84 158.67
N CYS A 20 -23.44 80.68 159.98
CA CYS A 20 -22.57 81.32 160.97
C CYS A 20 -21.15 80.71 161.03
N ALA A 21 -20.81 79.77 160.15
CA ALA A 21 -19.52 79.07 160.13
C ALA A 21 -18.60 79.52 158.96
N GLY A 22 -19.05 80.40 158.06
CA GLY A 22 -18.21 81.04 157.05
C GLY A 22 -17.89 80.16 155.83
N ASN A 23 -18.79 79.24 155.48
CA ASN A 23 -18.68 78.43 154.26
C ASN A 23 -19.23 79.18 153.04
N VAL A 24 -18.59 79.03 151.87
CA VAL A 24 -19.00 79.63 150.58
C VAL A 24 -19.66 78.55 149.69
N LEU A 25 -20.58 78.96 148.79
CA LEU A 25 -21.27 78.09 147.84
C LEU A 25 -20.30 77.53 146.77
N ASP A 26 -20.46 76.26 146.39
CA ASP A 26 -19.84 75.70 145.19
C ASP A 26 -20.61 76.11 143.90
N CYS A 27 -20.14 75.73 142.70
CA CYS A 27 -20.80 76.13 141.44
C CYS A 27 -22.21 75.52 141.25
N SER A 28 -22.67 74.64 142.15
CA SER A 28 -24.03 74.07 142.21
C SER A 28 -24.86 74.67 143.34
N ASP A 29 -24.49 75.85 143.84
CA ASP A 29 -25.18 76.58 144.91
C ASP A 29 -25.34 75.74 146.21
N THR A 30 -24.40 74.83 146.49
CA THR A 30 -24.39 74.04 147.72
C THR A 30 -23.28 74.52 148.65
N CYS A 31 -23.64 74.89 149.88
CA CYS A 31 -22.67 75.50 150.77
C CYS A 31 -21.72 74.50 151.42
N GLY A 32 -20.41 74.70 151.20
CA GLY A 32 -19.36 73.75 151.60
C GLY A 32 -19.20 72.54 150.66
N GLY A 33 -19.71 72.58 149.43
CA GLY A 33 -19.53 71.55 148.40
C GLY A 33 -18.18 71.62 147.66
N ASP A 34 -17.87 70.61 146.85
CA ASP A 34 -16.56 70.39 146.20
C ASP A 34 -16.55 70.53 144.67
N LYS A 35 -17.64 71.02 144.05
CA LYS A 35 -17.77 71.15 142.59
C LYS A 35 -17.19 72.45 142.01
N VAL A 36 -16.59 72.37 140.82
CA VAL A 36 -15.94 73.49 140.10
C VAL A 36 -16.44 73.56 138.64
N LEU A 37 -16.59 74.75 138.08
CA LEU A 37 -17.02 74.98 136.69
C LEU A 37 -15.83 74.82 135.72
N ASP A 38 -15.97 74.00 134.67
CA ASP A 38 -14.94 73.79 133.65
C ASP A 38 -15.00 74.82 132.49
N ASN A 39 -14.05 74.73 131.54
CA ASN A 39 -13.94 75.66 130.39
C ASN A 39 -15.00 75.43 129.29
N CYS A 40 -15.89 74.45 129.46
CA CYS A 40 -17.06 74.19 128.62
C CYS A 40 -18.38 74.40 129.39
N ASP A 41 -18.33 75.19 130.48
CA ASP A 41 -19.45 75.61 131.32
C ASP A 41 -20.20 74.46 132.03
N VAL A 42 -19.55 73.32 132.27
CA VAL A 42 -20.11 72.20 133.04
C VAL A 42 -19.62 72.27 134.49
N CYS A 43 -20.55 72.23 135.45
CA CYS A 43 -20.25 72.30 136.88
C CYS A 43 -20.41 70.93 137.55
N ASP A 44 -19.28 70.25 137.77
CA ASP A 44 -19.22 69.02 138.57
C ASP A 44 -17.84 68.87 139.27
N ALA A 45 -17.48 67.67 139.71
CA ALA A 45 -16.21 67.39 140.37
C ALA A 45 -15.38 66.31 139.63
N ASP A 46 -15.81 65.92 138.42
CA ASP A 46 -15.25 64.85 137.61
C ASP A 46 -14.35 65.41 136.50
N LEU A 47 -13.07 65.61 136.84
CA LEU A 47 -12.02 66.11 135.93
C LEU A 47 -11.78 65.21 134.69
N THR A 48 -12.46 64.07 134.55
CA THR A 48 -12.29 63.17 133.39
C THR A 48 -13.21 63.52 132.23
N ASN A 49 -14.19 64.40 132.43
CA ASN A 49 -15.13 64.81 131.38
C ASN A 49 -14.85 66.22 130.83
N ASP A 50 -13.86 66.94 131.40
CA ASP A 50 -13.42 68.25 130.92
C ASP A 50 -13.03 68.19 129.43
N CYS A 51 -13.56 69.11 128.63
CA CYS A 51 -13.33 69.17 127.19
C CYS A 51 -11.87 69.53 126.82
N THR A 52 -11.42 69.14 125.62
CA THR A 52 -10.08 69.47 125.04
C THR A 52 -10.19 70.29 123.75
N GLN A 53 -9.11 70.95 123.31
CA GLN A 53 -9.06 71.67 122.03
C GLN A 53 -8.91 70.73 120.83
N ASP A 54 -9.51 71.09 119.69
CA ASP A 54 -9.31 70.43 118.39
C ASP A 54 -8.03 70.90 117.64
N CYS A 55 -7.75 70.41 116.42
CA CYS A 55 -6.52 70.79 115.68
C CYS A 55 -6.47 72.26 115.26
N SER A 56 -7.60 72.98 115.30
CA SER A 56 -7.69 74.40 115.02
C SER A 56 -7.56 75.27 116.29
N GLY A 57 -7.57 74.64 117.47
CA GLY A 57 -7.41 75.29 118.77
C GLY A 57 -8.71 75.70 119.44
N GLU A 58 -9.88 75.23 118.98
CA GLU A 58 -11.17 75.51 119.63
C GLU A 58 -11.53 74.42 120.66
N TRP A 59 -11.91 74.83 121.89
CA TRP A 59 -12.31 73.90 122.96
C TRP A 59 -13.65 73.25 122.60
N GLY A 60 -13.67 71.91 122.51
CA GLY A 60 -14.86 71.14 122.13
C GLY A 60 -15.18 71.08 120.62
N GLY A 61 -14.24 71.46 119.74
CA GLY A 61 -14.40 71.40 118.28
C GLY A 61 -14.18 70.00 117.65
N GLU A 62 -14.48 69.86 116.35
CA GLU A 62 -14.43 68.59 115.60
C GLU A 62 -13.31 68.52 114.52
N ALA A 63 -12.47 69.54 114.36
CA ALA A 63 -11.46 69.58 113.28
C ALA A 63 -10.35 68.51 113.47
N ILE A 64 -9.94 67.85 112.37
CA ILE A 64 -8.94 66.76 112.38
C ILE A 64 -7.78 66.99 111.41
N ILE A 65 -6.65 66.32 111.68
CA ILE A 65 -5.50 66.29 110.77
C ILE A 65 -5.69 65.13 109.78
N ASP A 66 -5.56 65.41 108.49
CA ASP A 66 -5.61 64.41 107.41
C ASP A 66 -4.48 64.61 106.39
N ALA A 67 -4.23 63.62 105.54
CA ALA A 67 -3.15 63.57 104.57
C ALA A 67 -3.60 64.01 103.15
N TYR A 68 -2.82 64.88 102.51
CA TYR A 68 -3.12 65.44 101.18
C TYR A 68 -1.92 65.32 100.24
N TRP A 69 -2.14 65.33 98.92
CA TRP A 69 -1.12 65.26 97.86
C TRP A 69 -1.16 66.49 96.96
N PHE A 70 -0.01 66.89 96.41
CA PHE A 70 0.10 68.06 95.55
C PHE A 70 -0.34 67.72 94.13
N ASP A 71 -1.25 68.52 93.58
CA ASP A 71 -1.69 68.49 92.19
C ASP A 71 -0.78 69.44 91.38
N SER A 72 0.13 68.86 90.59
CA SER A 72 1.22 69.58 89.94
C SER A 72 0.79 70.25 88.63
N ASP A 73 -0.09 69.61 87.86
CA ASP A 73 -0.52 70.09 86.55
C ASP A 73 -1.95 70.66 86.53
N GLY A 74 -2.68 70.54 87.64
CA GLY A 74 -3.97 71.18 87.89
C GLY A 74 -5.16 70.38 87.37
N ASP A 75 -5.03 69.07 87.14
CA ASP A 75 -6.10 68.20 86.66
C ASP A 75 -7.09 67.76 87.77
N GLY A 76 -6.76 68.07 89.04
CA GLY A 76 -7.53 67.71 90.23
C GLY A 76 -7.13 66.37 90.87
N LYS A 77 -6.07 65.73 90.39
CA LYS A 77 -5.48 64.52 90.98
C LYS A 77 -4.09 64.82 91.54
N GLY A 78 -3.79 64.24 92.70
CA GLY A 78 -2.49 64.42 93.35
C GLY A 78 -1.52 63.33 92.94
N ALA A 79 -0.22 63.64 92.99
CA ALA A 79 0.85 62.66 92.84
C ALA A 79 1.95 62.83 93.91
N GLY A 80 2.57 61.71 94.30
CA GLY A 80 3.79 61.69 95.10
C GLY A 80 3.55 61.45 96.59
N ASN A 81 4.30 62.14 97.45
CA ASN A 81 4.24 61.93 98.90
C ASN A 81 3.18 62.83 99.54
N SER A 82 2.41 62.28 100.48
CA SER A 82 1.43 63.05 101.23
C SER A 82 2.06 63.98 102.28
N THR A 83 1.35 65.05 102.60
CA THR A 83 1.62 65.95 103.73
C THR A 83 0.36 66.10 104.58
N GLU A 84 0.50 66.08 105.91
CA GLU A 84 -0.62 66.22 106.85
C GLU A 84 -0.97 67.68 107.11
N PHE A 85 -2.26 68.04 106.97
CA PHE A 85 -2.81 69.35 107.28
C PHE A 85 -4.06 69.20 108.16
N CYS A 86 -4.33 70.19 109.02
CA CYS A 86 -5.64 70.33 109.67
C CYS A 86 -6.65 70.73 108.59
N ASP A 87 -7.75 69.99 108.48
CA ASP A 87 -8.76 70.14 107.42
C ASP A 87 -9.36 71.55 107.35
N ALA A 88 -9.46 72.24 108.48
CA ALA A 88 -9.89 73.63 108.57
C ALA A 88 -8.89 74.64 107.97
N LEU A 89 -7.65 74.25 107.64
CA LEU A 89 -6.54 75.13 107.23
C LEU A 89 -5.73 74.58 106.04
N LEU A 90 -6.38 74.04 105.00
CA LEU A 90 -5.70 73.48 103.83
C LEU A 90 -5.19 74.56 102.84
N PRO A 91 -3.90 74.51 102.40
CA PRO A 91 -3.38 75.38 101.33
C PRO A 91 -3.89 75.01 99.92
N ASP A 92 -3.98 76.00 99.01
CA ASP A 92 -4.36 75.79 97.60
C ASP A 92 -3.39 74.86 96.86
N GLY A 93 -3.91 73.96 96.02
CA GLY A 93 -3.15 73.02 95.18
C GLY A 93 -2.92 71.62 95.79
N TRP A 94 -3.54 71.34 96.94
CA TRP A 94 -3.48 70.02 97.59
C TRP A 94 -4.84 69.33 97.53
N VAL A 95 -4.85 68.05 97.18
CA VAL A 95 -6.05 67.22 97.02
C VAL A 95 -5.96 65.95 97.86
N LEU A 96 -7.10 65.29 98.10
CA LEU A 96 -7.21 64.11 98.98
C LEU A 96 -6.83 62.77 98.33
N ASN A 97 -6.43 62.77 97.05
CA ASN A 97 -6.15 61.55 96.29
C ASN A 97 -4.70 61.51 95.78
N ASN A 98 -4.22 60.31 95.45
CA ASN A 98 -2.91 60.09 94.82
C ASN A 98 -3.09 59.28 93.53
N ASP A 99 -3.92 59.79 92.63
CA ASP A 99 -4.46 59.04 91.48
C ASP A 99 -3.98 59.58 90.12
N ASP A 100 -2.93 60.40 90.09
CA ASP A 100 -2.34 60.94 88.87
C ASP A 100 -1.19 60.04 88.35
N PRO A 101 -1.36 59.37 87.18
CA PRO A 101 -0.36 58.51 86.58
C PRO A 101 0.71 59.27 85.78
N GLU A 102 0.45 60.48 85.28
CA GLU A 102 1.39 61.33 84.56
C GLU A 102 1.44 62.75 85.14
N PRO A 103 2.21 62.99 86.23
CA PRO A 103 2.18 64.24 87.01
C PRO A 103 2.60 65.54 86.29
N ASP A 104 2.97 65.42 85.02
CA ASP A 104 3.40 66.52 84.14
C ASP A 104 2.50 66.65 82.88
N CYS A 105 1.41 65.88 82.77
CA CYS A 105 0.53 65.83 81.60
C CYS A 105 -0.96 65.78 81.96
N ILE A 106 -1.63 66.92 81.76
CA ILE A 106 -3.05 67.12 82.10
C ILE A 106 -4.05 66.17 81.41
N THR A 107 -3.63 65.40 80.41
CA THR A 107 -4.46 64.45 79.64
C THR A 107 -4.13 62.98 79.85
N ASP A 108 -3.07 62.63 80.59
CA ASP A 108 -2.63 61.25 80.84
C ASP A 108 -2.41 60.39 79.56
N ASP A 109 -2.00 61.00 78.43
CA ASP A 109 -1.93 60.34 77.12
C ASP A 109 -0.71 60.71 76.22
N THR A 110 0.50 60.74 76.76
CA THR A 110 1.72 61.03 75.98
C THR A 110 1.95 60.06 74.79
N ASP A 111 2.16 60.58 73.56
CA ASP A 111 2.35 59.77 72.33
C ASP A 111 3.79 59.23 72.11
N CYS A 112 4.03 58.42 71.05
CA CYS A 112 5.37 57.83 70.79
C CYS A 112 6.48 58.84 70.47
N ALA A 113 6.13 60.10 70.19
CA ALA A 113 7.07 61.19 70.01
C ALA A 113 7.34 61.97 71.31
N GLY A 114 6.71 61.59 72.42
CA GLY A 114 6.88 62.22 73.73
C GLY A 114 6.05 63.50 73.91
N LEU A 115 4.97 63.66 73.16
CA LEU A 115 4.07 64.82 73.28
C LEU A 115 2.78 64.44 74.02
N CYS A 116 2.48 65.15 75.12
CA CYS A 116 1.22 65.06 75.86
C CYS A 116 0.03 65.46 74.95
N GLY A 117 -0.96 64.58 74.76
CA GLY A 117 -2.08 64.76 73.82
C GLY A 117 -1.72 64.58 72.33
N GLY A 118 -0.60 63.92 72.02
CA GLY A 118 -0.12 63.71 70.66
C GLY A 118 -0.85 62.59 69.88
N THR A 119 -0.53 62.41 68.60
CA THR A 119 -1.22 61.45 67.71
C THR A 119 -0.30 60.46 66.99
N SER A 120 1.01 60.49 67.23
CA SER A 120 1.95 59.60 66.53
C SER A 120 1.87 58.16 67.05
N ILE A 121 1.91 57.19 66.13
CA ILE A 121 1.78 55.75 66.41
C ILE A 121 2.97 54.94 65.85
N LEU A 122 3.32 53.85 66.54
CA LEU A 122 4.30 52.86 66.06
C LEU A 122 3.74 52.08 64.86
N ASP A 123 4.56 51.88 63.83
CA ASP A 123 4.27 50.94 62.75
C ASP A 123 4.65 49.48 63.12
N GLU A 124 4.39 48.54 62.20
CA GLU A 124 4.67 47.11 62.41
C GLU A 124 6.17 46.76 62.56
N CYS A 125 7.07 47.72 62.36
CA CYS A 125 8.51 47.58 62.58
C CYS A 125 8.99 48.36 63.82
N ASP A 126 8.08 48.73 64.72
CA ASP A 126 8.33 49.53 65.93
C ASP A 126 8.99 50.89 65.63
N VAL A 127 8.70 51.49 64.46
CA VAL A 127 9.15 52.83 64.08
C VAL A 127 7.98 53.80 64.13
N CYS A 128 8.14 54.89 64.89
CA CYS A 128 7.13 55.95 65.01
C CYS A 128 7.00 56.66 63.64
N ASP A 129 5.82 56.56 63.00
CA ASP A 129 5.47 57.12 61.67
C ASP A 129 6.41 56.72 60.47
N GLY A 130 6.99 55.51 60.46
CA GLY A 130 7.95 55.04 59.43
C GLY A 130 7.35 54.48 58.13
N GLY A 131 6.19 53.81 58.21
CA GLY A 131 5.57 53.10 57.08
C GLY A 131 6.37 51.86 56.61
N ASN A 132 5.89 51.16 55.57
CA ASN A 132 6.53 49.92 55.07
C ASN A 132 7.93 50.11 54.44
N ALA A 133 8.50 51.31 54.46
CA ALA A 133 9.84 51.60 53.92
C ALA A 133 10.96 50.86 54.69
N ALA A 134 10.66 50.39 55.90
CA ALA A 134 11.58 49.60 56.70
C ALA A 134 11.57 48.10 56.37
N LYS A 135 10.79 47.58 55.41
CA LYS A 135 10.74 46.14 55.08
C LYS A 135 11.46 45.80 53.76
N ASP A 136 12.11 44.64 53.69
CA ASP A 136 12.66 44.08 52.43
C ASP A 136 11.59 43.40 51.56
N CYS A 137 11.96 42.84 50.40
CA CYS A 137 10.97 42.21 49.51
C CYS A 137 10.30 40.96 50.10
N ALA A 138 10.82 40.38 51.19
CA ALA A 138 10.24 39.26 51.91
C ALA A 138 9.35 39.71 53.08
N GLY A 139 9.20 41.03 53.26
CA GLY A 139 8.40 41.63 54.33
C GLY A 139 9.11 41.68 55.69
N VAL A 140 10.44 41.46 55.73
CA VAL A 140 11.23 41.48 56.96
C VAL A 140 11.71 42.91 57.25
N CYS A 141 11.42 43.41 58.45
CA CYS A 141 11.92 44.72 58.89
C CYS A 141 13.47 44.75 58.89
N PHE A 142 14.04 45.72 58.18
CA PHE A 142 15.45 45.97 57.92
C PHE A 142 16.19 44.81 57.23
N GLY A 143 15.48 43.98 56.48
CA GLY A 143 16.08 42.91 55.70
C GLY A 143 16.89 43.41 54.50
N LEU A 144 17.71 42.53 53.92
CA LEU A 144 18.57 42.82 52.77
C LEU A 144 18.05 42.20 51.47
N GLY A 145 16.88 41.54 51.49
CA GLY A 145 16.31 40.88 50.33
C GLY A 145 15.96 41.87 49.21
N VAL A 146 16.41 41.58 48.00
CA VAL A 146 16.07 42.30 46.76
C VAL A 146 15.41 41.31 45.80
N LEU A 147 14.39 41.78 45.07
CA LEU A 147 13.69 40.97 44.08
C LEU A 147 14.55 40.87 42.81
N ASP A 148 14.91 39.67 42.40
CA ASP A 148 15.63 39.42 41.13
C ASP A 148 14.68 39.47 39.92
N ASN A 149 15.23 39.34 38.70
CA ASN A 149 14.46 39.38 37.45
C ASN A 149 13.53 38.16 37.25
N CYS A 150 13.60 37.16 38.13
CA CYS A 150 12.72 35.98 38.16
C CYS A 150 11.74 36.01 39.34
N ASN A 151 11.58 37.17 39.98
CA ASN A 151 10.71 37.38 41.14
C ASN A 151 11.08 36.54 42.37
N VAL A 152 12.33 36.11 42.49
CA VAL A 152 12.85 35.50 43.71
C VAL A 152 13.40 36.61 44.59
N CYS A 153 13.00 36.61 45.86
CA CYS A 153 13.42 37.61 46.83
C CYS A 153 14.45 37.01 47.78
N ASP A 154 15.73 37.34 47.59
CA ASP A 154 16.80 37.02 48.54
C ASP A 154 17.97 38.02 48.42
N ALA A 155 19.08 37.75 49.12
CA ALA A 155 20.24 38.64 49.20
C ALA A 155 21.51 38.04 48.56
N ASP A 156 21.41 36.86 47.95
CA ASP A 156 22.50 36.11 47.35
C ASP A 156 22.56 36.33 45.84
N SER A 157 23.23 37.40 45.40
CA SER A 157 23.38 37.70 43.97
C SER A 157 24.13 36.64 43.15
N SER A 158 24.56 35.53 43.75
CA SER A 158 25.15 34.39 43.01
C SER A 158 24.11 33.39 42.52
N ASN A 159 22.87 33.46 43.03
CA ASN A 159 21.76 32.62 42.60
C ASN A 159 20.76 33.36 41.68
N ASP A 160 20.98 34.66 41.44
CA ASP A 160 20.19 35.48 40.52
C ASP A 160 20.05 34.75 39.18
N CYS A 161 18.82 34.61 38.72
CA CYS A 161 18.58 33.92 37.46
C CYS A 161 19.24 34.65 36.28
N THR A 162 19.74 33.90 35.31
CA THR A 162 20.27 34.44 34.05
C THR A 162 19.26 34.27 32.92
N GLN A 163 19.47 34.99 31.82
CA GLN A 163 18.72 34.72 30.60
C GLN A 163 19.17 33.39 29.99
N ASP A 164 18.20 32.64 29.48
CA ASP A 164 18.44 31.46 28.65
C ASP A 164 18.84 31.86 27.20
N CYS A 165 19.09 30.89 26.31
CA CYS A 165 19.55 31.21 24.94
C CYS A 165 18.51 31.97 24.10
N SER A 166 17.25 31.99 24.52
CA SER A 166 16.15 32.72 23.87
C SER A 166 15.94 34.14 24.43
N GLY A 167 16.66 34.47 25.50
CA GLY A 167 16.57 35.76 26.18
C GLY A 167 15.52 35.82 27.29
N GLU A 168 14.90 34.70 27.69
CA GLU A 168 13.97 34.66 28.81
C GLU A 168 14.72 34.47 30.14
N TRP A 169 14.41 35.31 31.14
CA TRP A 169 15.00 35.24 32.48
C TRP A 169 14.48 34.00 33.22
N GLY A 170 15.40 33.13 33.66
CA GLY A 170 15.04 31.87 34.34
C GLY A 170 14.40 30.81 33.42
N GLY A 171 14.51 31.00 32.10
CA GLY A 171 14.08 30.03 31.11
C GLY A 171 15.01 28.81 31.04
N ALA A 172 14.56 27.78 30.35
CA ALA A 172 15.25 26.48 30.26
C ALA A 172 15.91 26.23 28.89
N ALA A 173 15.81 27.18 27.95
CA ALA A 173 16.33 27.01 26.60
C ALA A 173 17.87 27.01 26.59
N GLU A 174 18.47 26.03 25.93
CA GLU A 174 19.92 25.87 25.86
C GLU A 174 20.44 25.81 24.42
N TYR A 175 21.71 26.17 24.24
CA TYR A 175 22.39 25.97 22.97
C TYR A 175 22.72 24.49 22.82
N LEU A 176 22.23 23.89 21.74
CA LEU A 176 22.48 22.51 21.37
C LEU A 176 23.13 22.45 19.99
N ASP A 177 23.94 21.41 19.78
CA ASP A 177 24.49 21.07 18.49
C ASP A 177 23.42 20.39 17.63
N PHE A 178 23.14 20.96 16.45
CA PHE A 178 22.27 20.35 15.45
C PHE A 178 23.07 19.99 14.19
N TYR A 179 22.54 19.01 13.45
CA TYR A 179 23.07 18.49 12.19
C TYR A 179 22.01 18.67 11.10
N TYR A 180 22.45 18.96 9.89
CA TYR A 180 21.52 19.16 8.77
C TYR A 180 20.97 17.80 8.36
N ASP A 181 19.67 17.74 8.11
CA ASP A 181 18.94 16.58 7.62
C ASP A 181 18.59 16.88 6.15
N GLY A 182 19.43 16.39 5.24
CA GLY A 182 19.42 16.74 3.83
C GLY A 182 18.33 16.05 3.02
N ASP A 183 17.85 14.89 3.47
CA ASP A 183 16.86 14.07 2.79
C ASP A 183 15.52 13.91 3.54
N GLU A 184 15.41 14.56 4.71
CA GLU A 184 14.23 14.67 5.56
C GLU A 184 13.81 13.34 6.24
N ASP A 185 14.75 12.43 6.52
CA ASP A 185 14.47 11.16 7.21
C ASP A 185 14.47 11.27 8.75
N GLY A 186 14.89 12.42 9.30
CA GLY A 186 14.98 12.70 10.73
C GLY A 186 16.35 12.39 11.36
N LEU A 187 17.33 11.97 10.56
CA LEU A 187 18.73 11.79 10.92
C LEU A 187 19.56 12.89 10.26
N GLY A 188 20.57 13.39 10.97
CA GLY A 188 21.40 14.46 10.45
C GLY A 188 22.81 13.98 10.16
N ALA A 189 23.52 14.71 9.30
CA ALA A 189 24.93 14.48 9.01
C ALA A 189 25.78 15.77 9.02
N GLY A 190 27.10 15.59 8.98
CA GLY A 190 28.05 16.67 8.74
C GLY A 190 28.52 17.41 9.98
N ASP A 191 28.93 18.67 9.77
CA ASP A 191 29.47 19.53 10.83
C ASP A 191 28.33 20.08 11.70
N ALA A 192 28.50 19.98 13.02
CA ALA A 192 27.55 20.52 13.98
C ALA A 192 27.45 22.04 13.87
N VAL A 193 26.21 22.56 13.91
CA VAL A 193 25.91 23.97 14.05
C VAL A 193 25.09 24.19 15.31
N GLU A 194 25.56 25.11 16.15
CA GLU A 194 24.95 25.41 17.44
C GLU A 194 23.74 26.34 17.26
N PHE A 195 22.56 25.90 17.69
CA PHE A 195 21.34 26.71 17.74
C PHE A 195 20.77 26.71 19.16
N CYS A 196 20.00 27.75 19.49
CA CYS A 196 19.12 27.69 20.65
C CYS A 196 18.01 26.65 20.37
N ASP A 197 17.82 25.69 21.27
CA ASP A 197 16.95 24.53 21.09
C ASP A 197 15.52 24.85 20.64
N ILE A 198 14.95 25.98 21.08
CA ILE A 198 13.62 26.44 20.68
C ILE A 198 13.59 27.28 19.39
N LEU A 199 14.75 27.57 18.80
CA LEU A 199 14.93 28.44 17.61
C LEU A 199 15.62 27.72 16.44
N SER A 200 15.80 26.40 16.49
CA SER A 200 16.42 25.64 15.39
C SER A 200 15.59 25.75 14.10
N PRO A 201 16.21 26.03 12.93
CA PRO A 201 15.50 26.04 11.64
C PRO A 201 14.94 24.65 11.25
N ASP A 202 13.92 24.64 10.39
CA ASP A 202 13.43 23.40 9.78
C ASP A 202 14.55 22.72 8.96
N GLY A 203 14.64 21.38 9.02
CA GLY A 203 15.68 20.59 8.37
C GLY A 203 16.97 20.40 9.19
N TRP A 204 16.93 20.63 10.50
CA TRP A 204 18.04 20.39 11.42
C TRP A 204 17.61 19.52 12.59
N VAL A 205 18.41 18.51 12.93
CA VAL A 205 18.10 17.51 13.96
C VAL A 205 19.23 17.36 14.97
N LEU A 206 18.94 16.81 16.16
CA LEU A 206 19.88 16.70 17.28
C LEU A 206 20.87 15.52 17.18
N ASN A 207 20.78 14.72 16.12
CA ASN A 207 21.57 13.50 15.96
C ASN A 207 22.47 13.58 14.72
N ASN A 208 23.67 13.01 14.83
CA ASN A 208 24.60 12.83 13.72
C ASN A 208 24.70 11.35 13.39
N GLN A 209 23.58 10.77 12.99
CA GLN A 209 23.45 9.32 12.80
C GLN A 209 23.14 8.95 11.35
N ASP A 210 23.12 9.93 10.45
CA ASP A 210 22.97 9.65 9.05
C ASP A 210 24.33 9.34 8.41
N GLY A 211 24.42 8.18 7.77
CA GLY A 211 25.59 7.74 7.02
C GLY A 211 25.63 8.29 5.59
N ASP A 212 24.52 8.82 5.08
CA ASP A 212 24.34 9.27 3.71
C ASP A 212 23.17 10.27 3.61
N ASP A 213 23.49 11.54 3.87
CA ASP A 213 22.63 12.75 3.91
C ASP A 213 21.95 13.13 2.57
N ALA A 214 21.90 12.19 1.64
CA ALA A 214 21.20 12.28 0.37
C ALA A 214 20.28 11.07 0.14
N CYS A 215 20.15 10.16 1.12
CA CYS A 215 19.39 8.93 1.00
C CYS A 215 18.72 8.44 2.30
N THR A 216 17.39 8.48 2.31
CA THR A 216 16.55 8.26 3.50
C THR A 216 16.66 6.89 4.18
N SER A 217 17.27 5.91 3.52
CA SER A 217 17.51 4.57 4.09
C SER A 217 18.99 4.26 4.30
N ASN A 218 19.88 5.19 3.91
CA ASN A 218 21.31 4.96 3.76
C ASN A 218 21.67 3.83 2.78
N PHE A 219 20.71 3.34 2.00
CA PHE A 219 20.89 2.25 1.07
C PHE A 219 20.75 2.76 -0.36
N HIS A 220 21.89 2.72 -1.06
CA HIS A 220 21.94 2.91 -2.50
C HIS A 220 21.84 1.56 -3.21
N ASP A 221 21.04 1.51 -4.25
CA ASP A 221 21.03 0.39 -5.19
C ASP A 221 22.37 0.32 -5.95
N CYS A 222 22.55 -0.71 -6.76
CA CYS A 222 23.82 -0.91 -7.44
C CYS A 222 24.12 0.13 -8.55
N HIS A 223 23.14 0.94 -8.95
CA HIS A 223 23.29 2.08 -9.85
C HIS A 223 23.59 3.38 -9.09
N GLY A 224 23.65 3.33 -7.76
CA GLY A 224 23.84 4.50 -6.92
C GLY A 224 22.58 5.36 -6.81
N LEU A 225 21.39 4.78 -7.00
CA LEU A 225 20.11 5.43 -6.70
C LEU A 225 19.68 5.09 -5.28
N CYS A 226 19.36 6.11 -4.49
CA CYS A 226 18.82 5.92 -3.15
C CYS A 226 17.50 5.14 -3.21
N ASP A 227 17.37 4.11 -2.36
CA ASP A 227 16.19 3.24 -2.29
C ASP A 227 15.79 2.63 -3.64
N GLY A 228 16.75 2.53 -4.56
CA GLY A 228 16.53 1.93 -5.85
C GLY A 228 16.39 0.40 -5.75
N LEU A 229 15.82 -0.19 -6.80
CA LEU A 229 15.57 -1.63 -6.86
C LEU A 229 16.69 -2.41 -7.56
N ALA A 230 17.71 -1.71 -8.08
CA ALA A 230 18.76 -2.35 -8.84
C ALA A 230 19.67 -3.20 -7.94
N VAL A 231 19.88 -4.46 -8.32
CA VAL A 231 20.67 -5.43 -7.54
C VAL A 231 21.94 -5.84 -8.28
N ILE A 232 23.05 -5.94 -7.55
CA ILE A 232 24.26 -6.60 -8.05
C ILE A 232 23.93 -8.08 -8.20
N ASP A 233 24.06 -8.61 -9.41
CA ASP A 233 24.01 -10.06 -9.65
C ASP A 233 25.23 -10.78 -9.06
N ASP A 234 25.23 -12.11 -9.08
CA ASP A 234 26.35 -12.92 -8.59
C ASP A 234 27.65 -12.71 -9.38
N CYS A 235 27.60 -12.00 -10.51
CA CYS A 235 28.73 -11.61 -11.35
C CYS A 235 29.31 -10.24 -11.03
N GLY A 236 28.72 -9.51 -10.08
CA GLY A 236 29.14 -8.14 -9.76
C GLY A 236 28.57 -7.09 -10.73
N VAL A 237 27.61 -7.45 -11.57
CA VAL A 237 26.97 -6.57 -12.55
C VAL A 237 25.63 -6.08 -11.99
N CYS A 238 25.48 -4.76 -11.95
CA CYS A 238 24.23 -4.14 -11.55
C CYS A 238 23.14 -4.40 -12.59
N ASP A 239 22.01 -4.98 -12.17
CA ASP A 239 20.93 -5.45 -13.05
C ASP A 239 21.46 -6.30 -14.23
N GLY A 240 22.40 -7.20 -13.98
CA GLY A 240 22.97 -8.06 -15.03
C GLY A 240 21.98 -9.07 -15.64
N PHE A 241 20.71 -9.02 -15.22
CA PHE A 241 19.60 -9.87 -15.69
C PHE A 241 19.84 -11.38 -15.50
N ASP A 242 20.73 -11.74 -14.56
CA ASP A 242 21.19 -13.12 -14.39
C ASP A 242 21.31 -13.55 -12.92
N LEU A 243 20.28 -13.28 -12.12
CA LEU A 243 20.20 -13.73 -10.71
C LEU A 243 20.24 -15.27 -10.56
N ASP A 244 19.96 -15.99 -11.64
CA ASP A 244 19.82 -17.44 -11.66
C ASP A 244 21.06 -18.17 -12.20
N LYS A 245 22.08 -17.48 -12.75
CA LYS A 245 23.34 -18.10 -13.18
C LYS A 245 24.55 -17.54 -12.45
N ASP A 246 25.57 -18.37 -12.33
CA ASP A 246 26.90 -17.95 -11.89
C ASP A 246 27.66 -17.19 -12.98
N CYS A 247 28.86 -16.69 -12.67
CA CYS A 247 29.71 -15.96 -13.63
C CYS A 247 30.19 -16.79 -14.82
N ALA A 248 29.94 -18.10 -14.84
CA ALA A 248 30.21 -18.97 -15.96
C ALA A 248 28.95 -19.25 -16.83
N GLY A 249 27.80 -18.63 -16.49
CA GLY A 249 26.53 -18.81 -17.17
C GLY A 249 25.85 -20.15 -16.82
N VAL A 250 26.22 -20.77 -15.70
CA VAL A 250 25.64 -22.04 -15.21
C VAL A 250 24.61 -21.72 -14.14
N CYS A 251 23.45 -22.39 -14.19
CA CYS A 251 22.41 -22.19 -13.17
C CYS A 251 22.99 -22.38 -11.74
N PHE A 252 22.74 -21.42 -10.86
CA PHE A 252 23.35 -21.35 -9.54
C PHE A 252 22.34 -21.49 -8.39
N GLY A 253 22.81 -21.89 -7.21
CA GLY A 253 21.98 -22.05 -6.02
C GLY A 253 20.98 -23.21 -6.12
N SER A 254 19.70 -22.92 -5.89
CA SER A 254 18.58 -23.87 -6.02
C SER A 254 17.88 -23.81 -7.38
N SER A 255 18.35 -22.95 -8.29
CA SER A 255 17.77 -22.82 -9.62
C SER A 255 18.01 -24.08 -10.45
N VAL A 256 17.10 -24.35 -11.37
CA VAL A 256 17.15 -25.46 -12.32
C VAL A 256 17.27 -24.91 -13.73
N GLY A 257 17.99 -25.61 -14.59
CA GLY A 257 18.19 -25.25 -15.99
C GLY A 257 17.23 -25.93 -16.95
N MET A 258 16.72 -25.16 -17.89
CA MET A 258 16.14 -25.62 -19.15
C MET A 258 17.08 -25.25 -20.28
N SER A 259 17.33 -26.20 -21.20
CA SER A 259 18.07 -25.95 -22.42
C SER A 259 17.27 -26.44 -23.62
N ARG A 260 17.01 -25.55 -24.58
CA ARG A 260 16.27 -25.86 -25.80
C ARG A 260 17.12 -25.51 -27.02
N SER A 261 17.49 -26.50 -27.81
CA SER A 261 18.15 -26.26 -29.10
C SER A 261 17.18 -25.63 -30.09
N LEU A 262 17.52 -24.43 -30.55
CA LEU A 262 16.86 -23.69 -31.61
C LEU A 262 17.58 -23.94 -32.93
N ASN A 263 16.81 -24.31 -33.94
CA ASN A 263 17.23 -24.36 -35.33
C ASN A 263 17.23 -22.96 -35.95
N LEU A 264 17.92 -22.83 -37.10
CA LEU A 264 17.78 -21.67 -37.96
C LEU A 264 16.31 -21.52 -38.41
N GLY A 265 15.74 -20.33 -38.23
CA GLY A 265 14.36 -20.02 -38.61
C GLY A 265 13.40 -20.12 -37.42
N ASN A 266 12.24 -20.73 -37.65
CA ASN A 266 11.11 -20.75 -36.73
C ASN A 266 11.17 -21.95 -35.79
N ASN A 267 11.07 -21.71 -34.49
CA ASN A 267 11.08 -22.74 -33.45
C ASN A 267 9.85 -22.58 -32.55
N LEU A 268 9.09 -23.64 -32.28
CA LEU A 268 7.93 -23.57 -31.39
C LEU A 268 8.33 -24.02 -29.98
N VAL A 269 8.48 -23.03 -29.10
CA VAL A 269 9.07 -23.17 -27.76
C VAL A 269 8.02 -23.00 -26.68
N SER A 270 8.22 -23.67 -25.55
CA SER A 270 7.52 -23.39 -24.30
C SER A 270 8.46 -23.51 -23.11
N PHE A 271 8.02 -23.08 -21.93
CA PHE A 271 8.85 -23.06 -20.73
C PHE A 271 8.26 -23.94 -19.64
N TYR A 272 9.09 -24.85 -19.10
CA TYR A 272 8.81 -25.63 -17.89
C TYR A 272 9.69 -25.20 -16.70
N VAL A 273 10.57 -24.23 -16.93
CA VAL A 273 11.36 -23.50 -15.93
C VAL A 273 11.11 -22.03 -16.17
N MET A 274 10.73 -21.30 -15.13
CA MET A 274 10.51 -19.87 -15.18
C MET A 274 11.67 -19.13 -14.49
N PRO A 275 12.35 -18.20 -15.19
CA PRO A 275 13.35 -17.33 -14.60
C PRO A 275 12.71 -16.33 -13.63
N HIS A 276 13.51 -15.73 -12.74
CA HIS A 276 13.02 -14.66 -11.88
C HIS A 276 12.63 -13.40 -12.68
N ASP A 277 13.38 -13.10 -13.74
CA ASP A 277 13.05 -12.04 -14.69
C ASP A 277 12.37 -12.62 -15.93
N LEU A 278 11.09 -12.30 -16.08
CA LEU A 278 10.24 -12.81 -17.14
C LEU A 278 10.29 -11.95 -18.42
N GLU A 279 10.98 -10.82 -18.39
CA GLU A 279 10.99 -9.91 -19.53
C GLU A 279 11.59 -10.55 -20.78
N VAL A 280 10.98 -10.28 -21.93
CA VAL A 280 11.47 -10.78 -23.23
C VAL A 280 12.92 -10.36 -23.48
N SER A 281 13.30 -9.17 -23.04
CA SER A 281 14.67 -8.64 -23.10
C SER A 281 15.69 -9.50 -22.37
N SER A 282 15.29 -10.05 -21.24
CA SER A 282 16.13 -10.88 -20.37
C SER A 282 16.23 -12.30 -20.92
N VAL A 283 15.06 -12.92 -21.17
CA VAL A 283 14.97 -14.31 -21.63
C VAL A 283 15.57 -14.52 -23.02
N PHE A 284 15.35 -13.57 -23.93
CA PHE A 284 15.81 -13.65 -25.32
C PHE A 284 16.93 -12.64 -25.59
N SER A 285 17.95 -12.61 -24.73
CA SER A 285 19.08 -11.68 -24.81
C SER A 285 20.04 -11.94 -25.99
N SER A 286 19.99 -13.12 -26.62
CA SER A 286 20.84 -13.46 -27.77
C SER A 286 20.55 -12.58 -28.98
N SER A 287 21.60 -11.98 -29.55
CA SER A 287 21.52 -11.18 -30.79
C SER A 287 21.05 -11.98 -32.02
N SER A 288 21.02 -13.30 -31.91
CA SER A 288 20.62 -14.19 -32.98
C SER A 288 19.11 -14.42 -33.04
N ILE A 289 18.39 -14.12 -31.95
CA ILE A 289 16.92 -14.12 -31.92
C ILE A 289 16.43 -12.77 -32.42
N TYR A 290 15.58 -12.78 -33.45
CA TYR A 290 15.13 -11.54 -34.10
C TYR A 290 13.62 -11.31 -34.02
N SER A 291 12.85 -12.23 -33.44
CA SER A 291 11.41 -12.10 -33.26
C SER A 291 10.88 -13.21 -32.35
N VAL A 292 9.89 -12.86 -31.52
CA VAL A 292 9.15 -13.80 -30.67
C VAL A 292 7.66 -13.52 -30.84
N LEU A 293 6.88 -14.55 -31.16
CA LEU A 293 5.45 -14.45 -31.41
C LEU A 293 4.69 -15.38 -30.46
N GLY A 294 3.76 -14.85 -29.68
CA GLY A 294 2.80 -15.61 -28.89
C GLY A 294 1.42 -15.64 -29.55
N GLU A 295 0.40 -16.09 -28.82
CA GLU A 295 -0.97 -16.02 -29.31
C GLU A 295 -1.49 -14.57 -29.34
N GLY A 296 -1.57 -14.00 -30.55
CA GLY A 296 -2.06 -12.62 -30.74
C GLY A 296 -1.13 -11.52 -30.23
N VAL A 297 0.08 -11.89 -29.79
CA VAL A 297 1.10 -10.96 -29.27
C VAL A 297 2.45 -11.21 -29.94
N ALA A 298 3.31 -10.20 -29.97
CA ALA A 298 4.62 -10.30 -30.61
C ALA A 298 5.62 -9.32 -29.99
N ALA A 299 6.91 -9.62 -30.12
CA ALA A 299 8.02 -8.76 -29.79
C ALA A 299 9.16 -8.89 -30.81
N ILE A 300 9.80 -7.78 -31.17
CA ILE A 300 10.97 -7.73 -32.05
C ILE A 300 12.06 -6.83 -31.45
N PRO A 301 13.35 -7.17 -31.57
CA PRO A 301 14.44 -6.32 -31.15
C PRO A 301 14.79 -5.28 -32.23
N ILE A 302 14.78 -3.99 -31.89
CA ILE A 302 15.22 -2.89 -32.74
C ILE A 302 16.21 -2.02 -31.95
N GLY A 303 17.43 -1.87 -32.46
CA GLY A 303 18.45 -1.03 -31.83
C GLY A 303 18.89 -1.50 -30.43
N GLY A 304 18.77 -2.80 -30.16
CA GLY A 304 19.11 -3.40 -28.85
C GLY A 304 17.96 -3.41 -27.84
N PHE A 305 16.79 -2.86 -28.18
CA PHE A 305 15.61 -2.85 -27.32
C PHE A 305 14.47 -3.66 -27.94
N TRP A 306 13.71 -4.36 -27.10
CA TRP A 306 12.54 -5.11 -27.53
C TRP A 306 11.31 -4.22 -27.65
N HIS A 307 10.55 -4.40 -28.74
CA HIS A 307 9.33 -3.66 -29.03
C HIS A 307 8.21 -4.60 -29.41
N GLY A 308 7.01 -4.36 -28.89
CA GLY A 308 5.83 -5.12 -29.26
C GLY A 308 4.81 -5.18 -28.12
N SER A 309 3.78 -6.00 -28.30
CA SER A 309 2.75 -6.23 -27.28
C SER A 309 3.13 -7.35 -26.30
N LEU A 310 4.12 -8.18 -26.64
CA LEU A 310 4.67 -9.19 -25.74
C LEU A 310 5.84 -8.56 -24.96
N SER A 311 5.66 -8.32 -23.67
CA SER A 311 6.69 -7.73 -22.79
C SER A 311 7.36 -8.75 -21.88
N ALA A 312 6.66 -9.83 -21.54
CA ALA A 312 7.17 -10.90 -20.68
C ALA A 312 6.65 -12.27 -21.14
N ILE A 313 7.39 -13.32 -20.82
CA ILE A 313 6.94 -14.70 -20.97
C ILE A 313 6.15 -15.17 -19.73
N ASP A 314 5.47 -16.31 -19.87
CA ASP A 314 4.76 -17.00 -18.79
C ASP A 314 4.85 -18.52 -18.98
N ASP A 315 4.39 -19.26 -17.98
CA ASP A 315 4.42 -20.72 -17.90
C ASP A 315 3.23 -21.42 -18.57
N LYS A 316 2.30 -20.67 -19.19
CA LYS A 316 1.05 -21.18 -19.81
C LYS A 316 1.07 -21.10 -21.32
N SER A 317 1.84 -20.19 -21.87
CA SER A 317 1.81 -19.83 -23.29
C SER A 317 2.95 -20.52 -24.05
N GLY A 318 2.68 -20.87 -25.30
CA GLY A 318 3.72 -21.24 -26.26
C GLY A 318 4.19 -20.02 -27.06
N TYR A 319 5.38 -20.12 -27.65
CA TYR A 319 6.01 -19.03 -28.39
C TYR A 319 6.69 -19.55 -29.66
N TRP A 320 6.45 -18.90 -30.80
CA TRP A 320 7.33 -19.01 -31.96
C TRP A 320 8.54 -18.11 -31.77
N VAL A 321 9.72 -18.70 -31.64
CA VAL A 321 11.01 -18.01 -31.49
C VAL A 321 11.75 -18.10 -32.82
N GLN A 322 12.02 -16.95 -33.44
CA GLN A 322 12.69 -16.87 -34.73
C GLN A 322 14.18 -16.54 -34.54
N SER A 323 15.04 -17.45 -35.00
CA SER A 323 16.51 -17.36 -34.87
C SER A 323 17.20 -17.28 -36.22
N ASN A 324 18.25 -16.48 -36.35
CA ASN A 324 19.04 -16.33 -37.58
C ASN A 324 20.22 -17.33 -37.68
N GLU A 325 20.43 -18.14 -36.65
CA GLU A 325 21.37 -19.26 -36.61
C GLU A 325 20.90 -20.33 -35.63
N ALA A 326 21.53 -21.51 -35.68
CA ALA A 326 21.28 -22.55 -34.69
C ALA A 326 22.02 -22.24 -33.38
N GLN A 327 21.30 -22.29 -32.26
CA GLN A 327 21.82 -21.96 -30.92
C GLN A 327 21.02 -22.68 -29.83
N ASN A 328 21.50 -22.67 -28.59
CA ASN A 328 20.70 -23.12 -27.45
C ASN A 328 20.07 -21.92 -26.75
N LEU A 329 18.80 -22.08 -26.38
CA LEU A 329 18.11 -21.19 -25.45
C LEU A 329 18.21 -21.80 -24.05
N ASP A 330 19.04 -21.19 -23.21
CA ASP A 330 19.32 -21.66 -21.85
C ASP A 330 18.69 -20.73 -20.81
N VAL A 331 17.73 -21.26 -20.07
CA VAL A 331 16.96 -20.55 -19.05
C VAL A 331 17.21 -21.20 -17.69
N CYS A 332 17.48 -20.40 -16.67
CA CYS A 332 17.63 -20.85 -15.29
C CYS A 332 16.51 -20.23 -14.45
N GLY A 333 16.00 -20.97 -13.48
CA GLY A 333 14.95 -20.50 -12.59
C GLY A 333 14.27 -21.63 -11.82
N ASN A 334 12.98 -21.51 -11.56
CA ASN A 334 12.22 -22.53 -10.82
C ASN A 334 11.32 -23.34 -11.75
N TYR A 335 11.07 -24.61 -11.43
CA TYR A 335 10.11 -25.42 -12.16
C TYR A 335 8.71 -24.79 -12.13
N SER A 336 8.04 -24.81 -13.28
CA SER A 336 6.60 -24.54 -13.34
C SER A 336 5.84 -25.63 -12.60
N SER A 337 4.97 -25.26 -11.67
CA SER A 337 4.16 -26.20 -10.87
C SER A 337 2.70 -25.78 -10.87
N ASP A 338 1.78 -26.76 -10.86
CA ASP A 338 0.33 -26.53 -10.78
C ASP A 338 -0.22 -25.58 -11.86
N VAL A 339 0.32 -25.68 -13.08
CA VAL A 339 -0.12 -24.82 -14.20
C VAL A 339 -1.54 -25.17 -14.61
N VAL A 340 -2.42 -24.18 -14.54
CA VAL A 340 -3.84 -24.27 -14.95
C VAL A 340 -4.07 -23.44 -16.21
N TYR A 341 -4.55 -24.10 -17.25
CA TYR A 341 -4.83 -23.53 -18.58
C TYR A 341 -6.32 -23.27 -18.73
N ASN A 342 -6.68 -22.15 -19.36
CA ASN A 342 -8.05 -21.84 -19.74
C ASN A 342 -8.14 -21.76 -21.26
N LEU A 343 -8.61 -22.84 -21.88
CA LEU A 343 -8.73 -22.92 -23.33
C LEU A 343 -10.03 -22.27 -23.78
N HIS A 344 -9.95 -21.34 -24.70
CA HIS A 344 -11.11 -20.81 -25.42
C HIS A 344 -11.47 -21.68 -26.63
N SER A 345 -12.53 -21.33 -27.34
CA SER A 345 -12.88 -21.92 -28.64
C SER A 345 -11.76 -21.76 -29.66
N SER A 346 -11.70 -22.60 -30.69
CA SER A 346 -10.67 -22.54 -31.74
C SER A 346 -9.26 -22.92 -31.23
N ASN A 347 -8.21 -22.35 -31.83
CA ASN A 347 -6.83 -22.75 -31.60
C ASN A 347 -6.25 -21.97 -30.41
N ASN A 348 -5.57 -22.66 -29.50
CA ASN A 348 -4.92 -22.06 -28.32
C ASN A 348 -3.44 -22.46 -28.34
N LEU A 349 -2.50 -21.52 -28.19
CA LEU A 349 -1.08 -21.81 -28.15
C LEU A 349 -0.59 -21.90 -26.71
N ILE A 350 -0.31 -23.11 -26.25
CA ILE A 350 0.02 -23.38 -24.85
C ILE A 350 1.40 -24.03 -24.67
N SER A 351 1.90 -23.91 -23.45
CA SER A 351 3.13 -24.55 -22.98
C SER A 351 2.90 -26.00 -22.53
N TYR A 352 4.00 -26.74 -22.41
CA TYR A 352 4.04 -28.01 -21.70
C TYR A 352 4.90 -27.87 -20.43
N PRO A 353 4.35 -28.07 -19.22
CA PRO A 353 4.96 -27.57 -17.99
C PRO A 353 5.95 -28.55 -17.34
N PHE A 354 6.29 -29.67 -17.99
CA PHE A 354 7.14 -30.71 -17.40
C PHE A 354 8.45 -30.90 -18.18
N ALA A 355 9.51 -31.21 -17.45
CA ALA A 355 10.82 -31.54 -18.00
C ALA A 355 10.88 -32.95 -18.63
N GLU A 356 9.93 -33.83 -18.30
CA GLU A 356 9.86 -35.19 -18.83
C GLU A 356 8.79 -35.28 -19.93
N SER A 357 9.10 -35.99 -21.01
CA SER A 357 8.14 -36.23 -22.08
C SER A 357 7.04 -37.21 -21.68
N GLN A 358 5.79 -36.94 -22.07
CA GLN A 358 4.65 -37.81 -21.80
C GLN A 358 3.85 -38.09 -23.08
N TYR A 359 3.25 -39.27 -23.21
CA TYR A 359 2.31 -39.52 -24.31
C TYR A 359 1.08 -38.64 -24.17
N ILE A 360 0.47 -38.26 -25.30
CA ILE A 360 -0.69 -37.36 -25.29
C ILE A 360 -1.82 -37.94 -24.43
N LEU A 361 -2.11 -39.24 -24.58
CA LEU A 361 -3.18 -39.92 -23.84
C LEU A 361 -2.95 -39.92 -22.32
N ASP A 362 -1.68 -39.95 -21.91
CA ASP A 362 -1.25 -39.98 -20.51
C ASP A 362 -1.21 -38.57 -19.90
N ALA A 363 -0.85 -37.57 -20.70
CA ALA A 363 -0.68 -36.20 -20.24
C ALA A 363 -2.02 -35.45 -20.12
N LEU A 364 -3.04 -35.81 -20.91
CA LEU A 364 -4.33 -35.11 -20.94
C LEU A 364 -5.39 -35.81 -20.11
N PRO A 365 -6.21 -35.08 -19.33
CA PRO A 365 -7.33 -35.67 -18.62
C PRO A 365 -8.49 -36.06 -19.56
N ASP A 366 -9.22 -37.12 -19.21
CA ASP A 366 -10.29 -37.71 -20.05
C ASP A 366 -11.35 -36.70 -20.49
N ASN A 367 -11.68 -35.72 -19.64
CA ASN A 367 -12.66 -34.68 -19.95
C ASN A 367 -12.18 -33.75 -21.06
N LEU A 368 -10.87 -33.50 -21.17
CA LEU A 368 -10.29 -32.68 -22.21
C LEU A 368 -10.10 -33.43 -23.52
N ASN A 369 -9.87 -34.75 -23.45
CA ASN A 369 -9.60 -35.57 -24.63
C ASN A 369 -10.70 -35.43 -25.69
N ASN A 370 -11.97 -35.28 -25.29
CA ASN A 370 -13.09 -35.09 -26.22
C ASN A 370 -13.30 -33.64 -26.71
N GLU A 371 -12.64 -32.66 -26.09
CA GLU A 371 -12.79 -31.22 -26.36
C GLU A 371 -11.75 -30.69 -27.36
N VAL A 372 -10.63 -31.42 -27.52
CA VAL A 372 -9.52 -31.09 -28.41
C VAL A 372 -9.48 -32.14 -29.51
N TYR A 373 -9.73 -31.73 -30.75
CA TYR A 373 -9.78 -32.67 -31.89
C TYR A 373 -8.42 -32.82 -32.57
N ALA A 374 -7.50 -31.87 -32.40
CA ALA A 374 -6.14 -31.97 -32.91
C ALA A 374 -5.14 -31.16 -32.05
N ILE A 375 -3.89 -31.61 -32.07
CA ILE A 375 -2.76 -30.93 -31.45
C ILE A 375 -1.68 -30.75 -32.51
N VAL A 376 -1.17 -29.53 -32.65
CA VAL A 376 -0.18 -29.17 -33.66
C VAL A 376 1.08 -28.63 -32.97
N GLY A 377 2.23 -29.24 -33.23
CA GLY A 377 3.54 -28.79 -32.78
C GLY A 377 4.38 -28.20 -33.93
N GLU A 378 5.70 -28.06 -33.72
CA GLU A 378 6.65 -27.65 -34.78
C GLU A 378 6.76 -28.75 -35.85
N GLY A 379 6.09 -28.57 -37.00
CA GLY A 379 6.21 -29.50 -38.12
C GLY A 379 5.65 -30.91 -37.84
N VAL A 380 4.92 -31.10 -36.74
CA VAL A 380 4.31 -32.36 -36.31
C VAL A 380 2.88 -32.13 -35.84
N ALA A 381 2.01 -33.13 -35.95
CA ALA A 381 0.63 -33.03 -35.52
C ALA A 381 0.05 -34.37 -35.09
N ALA A 382 -1.01 -34.29 -34.29
CA ALA A 382 -1.84 -35.41 -33.89
C ALA A 382 -3.33 -35.05 -34.08
N ILE A 383 -4.12 -36.00 -34.57
CA ILE A 383 -5.58 -35.91 -34.62
C ILE A 383 -6.17 -36.93 -33.64
N ASN A 384 -7.23 -36.53 -32.92
CA ASN A 384 -7.98 -37.44 -32.07
C ASN A 384 -9.14 -38.05 -32.87
N LEU A 385 -9.08 -39.36 -33.12
CA LEU A 385 -10.16 -40.14 -33.70
C LEU A 385 -10.58 -41.23 -32.72
N ASN A 386 -11.79 -41.13 -32.17
CA ASN A 386 -12.36 -42.10 -31.22
C ASN A 386 -11.46 -42.36 -29.99
N ASN A 387 -10.95 -41.29 -29.36
CA ASN A 387 -10.02 -41.35 -28.21
C ASN A 387 -8.67 -42.00 -28.52
N SER A 388 -8.27 -42.01 -29.78
CA SER A 388 -6.95 -42.44 -30.22
C SER A 388 -6.25 -41.29 -30.94
N TRP A 389 -5.06 -40.95 -30.46
CA TRP A 389 -4.20 -39.93 -31.07
C TRP A 389 -3.36 -40.56 -32.18
N LEU A 390 -3.52 -40.06 -33.40
CA LEU A 390 -2.85 -40.54 -34.60
C LEU A 390 -2.07 -39.40 -35.26
N GLY A 391 -0.93 -39.71 -35.87
CA GLY A 391 -0.05 -38.74 -36.53
C GLY A 391 1.41 -38.82 -36.05
N SER A 392 2.23 -37.88 -36.49
CA SER A 392 3.65 -37.76 -36.15
C SER A 392 3.88 -37.31 -34.71
N LEU A 393 2.96 -36.55 -34.11
CA LEU A 393 3.06 -36.13 -32.72
C LEU A 393 2.47 -37.23 -31.81
N GLN A 394 3.30 -37.86 -31.00
CA GLN A 394 2.89 -38.93 -30.08
C GLN A 394 3.06 -38.55 -28.60
N LYS A 395 3.96 -37.60 -28.32
CA LYS A 395 4.32 -37.14 -26.98
C LYS A 395 4.43 -35.64 -26.91
N PHE A 396 4.08 -35.08 -25.76
CA PHE A 396 4.55 -33.77 -25.37
C PHE A 396 6.01 -33.89 -24.92
N ASN A 397 6.86 -33.00 -25.40
CA ASN A 397 8.27 -32.93 -25.06
C ASN A 397 8.56 -31.63 -24.33
N ALA A 398 9.48 -31.72 -23.37
CA ALA A 398 9.95 -30.57 -22.63
C ALA A 398 10.50 -29.48 -23.56
N GLY A 399 10.08 -28.24 -23.31
CA GLY A 399 10.54 -27.07 -24.06
C GLY A 399 9.86 -26.84 -25.40
N ASN A 400 8.89 -27.68 -25.81
CA ASN A 400 8.13 -27.51 -27.05
C ASN A 400 6.77 -26.85 -26.79
N GLY A 401 6.36 -25.92 -27.64
CA GLY A 401 5.01 -25.34 -27.63
C GLY A 401 4.02 -26.15 -28.46
N TYR A 402 2.72 -26.01 -28.16
CA TYR A 402 1.66 -26.77 -28.82
C TYR A 402 0.40 -25.94 -29.07
N TRP A 403 -0.15 -26.05 -30.27
CA TRP A 403 -1.47 -25.52 -30.61
C TRP A 403 -2.55 -26.57 -30.34
N PHE A 404 -3.49 -26.25 -29.47
CA PHE A 404 -4.66 -27.07 -29.16
C PHE A 404 -5.83 -26.60 -30.00
N ALA A 405 -6.25 -27.42 -30.96
CA ALA A 405 -7.36 -27.09 -31.86
C ALA A 405 -8.69 -27.58 -31.28
N ARG A 406 -9.60 -26.62 -31.06
CA ARG A 406 -10.95 -26.85 -30.53
C ARG A 406 -12.02 -26.33 -31.47
N SER A 407 -13.25 -26.83 -31.31
CA SER A 407 -14.39 -26.35 -32.11
C SER A 407 -14.59 -24.84 -31.93
N SER A 408 -14.97 -24.13 -32.99
CA SER A 408 -15.27 -22.70 -32.96
C SER A 408 -16.48 -22.33 -32.09
N ASN A 409 -17.32 -23.32 -31.78
CA ASN A 409 -18.49 -23.16 -30.92
C ASN A 409 -18.29 -23.77 -29.51
N ALA A 410 -17.07 -24.17 -29.17
CA ALA A 410 -16.79 -24.77 -27.86
C ALA A 410 -16.80 -23.72 -26.76
N ASP A 411 -17.32 -24.07 -25.59
CA ASP A 411 -17.21 -23.23 -24.39
C ASP A 411 -15.77 -23.23 -23.86
N ASN A 412 -15.42 -22.23 -23.06
CA ASN A 412 -14.12 -22.21 -22.39
C ASN A 412 -14.01 -23.39 -21.41
N ILE A 413 -12.84 -24.02 -21.37
CA ILE A 413 -12.56 -25.15 -20.47
C ILE A 413 -11.25 -24.92 -19.73
N GLU A 414 -11.26 -25.22 -18.44
CA GLU A 414 -10.07 -25.21 -17.60
C GLU A 414 -9.49 -26.63 -17.46
N PHE A 415 -8.17 -26.77 -17.56
CA PHE A 415 -7.50 -28.04 -17.29
C PHE A 415 -6.04 -27.84 -16.80
N SER A 416 -5.47 -28.93 -16.26
CA SER A 416 -4.05 -29.09 -16.01
C SER A 416 -3.56 -30.40 -16.59
N TYR A 417 -2.32 -30.43 -17.08
CA TYR A 417 -1.68 -31.67 -17.50
C TYR A 417 -1.53 -32.64 -16.31
N GLN A 418 -1.61 -33.93 -16.59
CA GLN A 418 -1.30 -34.96 -15.60
C GLN A 418 0.21 -35.01 -15.35
N SER A 419 0.60 -35.21 -14.08
CA SER A 419 2.00 -35.31 -13.69
C SER A 419 2.62 -36.64 -14.17
N PRO A 420 3.85 -36.64 -14.72
CA PRO A 420 4.56 -37.86 -15.11
C PRO A 420 4.69 -38.90 -13.98
N GLU A 421 4.79 -38.46 -12.72
CA GLU A 421 4.97 -39.34 -11.55
C GLU A 421 3.75 -40.20 -11.21
N SER A 422 2.57 -39.88 -11.77
CA SER A 422 1.32 -40.59 -11.51
C SER A 422 1.17 -41.91 -12.27
N GLN A 423 2.16 -42.30 -13.07
CA GLN A 423 2.06 -43.42 -14.02
C GLN A 423 2.68 -44.72 -13.47
N ILE A 424 1.85 -45.62 -12.92
CA ILE A 424 2.20 -47.05 -12.75
C ILE A 424 1.51 -47.84 -13.87
N HIS A 425 2.00 -47.87 -15.12
CA HIS A 425 1.62 -48.92 -16.07
C HIS A 425 2.66 -49.22 -17.17
N ALA A 426 3.22 -50.43 -17.05
CA ALA A 426 3.72 -51.35 -18.09
C ALA A 426 4.42 -50.79 -19.33
N THR A 427 5.75 -50.91 -19.30
CA THR A 427 6.65 -50.99 -20.46
C THR A 427 6.15 -52.00 -21.50
N ASN A 428 5.30 -51.55 -22.43
CA ASN A 428 5.31 -52.04 -23.80
C ASN A 428 5.80 -50.88 -24.66
N GLU A 429 7.10 -50.59 -24.53
CA GLU A 429 7.83 -49.75 -25.46
C GLU A 429 7.69 -50.39 -26.85
N ARG A 430 6.69 -49.96 -27.63
CA ARG A 430 6.81 -50.08 -29.08
C ARG A 430 8.00 -49.22 -29.45
N ALA A 431 9.05 -49.85 -29.99
CA ALA A 431 10.22 -49.15 -30.51
C ALA A 431 9.76 -47.94 -31.33
N HIS A 432 10.16 -46.75 -30.89
CA HIS A 432 9.82 -45.51 -31.55
C HIS A 432 10.70 -45.36 -32.77
N GLU A 433 10.08 -45.06 -33.91
CA GLU A 433 10.81 -44.57 -35.07
C GLU A 433 10.95 -43.05 -34.89
N GLU A 434 12.18 -42.58 -34.75
CA GLU A 434 12.47 -41.14 -34.83
C GLU A 434 11.93 -40.61 -36.17
N LEU A 435 11.30 -39.43 -36.14
CA LEU A 435 10.87 -38.77 -37.36
C LEU A 435 12.09 -38.51 -38.25
N LEU A 436 12.11 -39.17 -39.40
CA LEU A 436 13.17 -38.94 -40.38
C LEU A 436 12.98 -37.56 -41.02
N ASN A 437 14.10 -36.89 -41.28
CA ASN A 437 14.11 -35.68 -42.09
C ASN A 437 13.95 -36.02 -43.57
N ALA A 438 13.27 -35.15 -44.30
CA ALA A 438 13.16 -35.27 -45.75
C ALA A 438 14.56 -35.31 -46.39
N PRO A 439 14.74 -36.04 -47.50
CA PRO A 439 16.00 -36.02 -48.24
C PRO A 439 16.40 -34.58 -48.59
N SER A 440 17.70 -34.30 -48.71
CA SER A 440 18.22 -32.93 -48.90
C SER A 440 17.55 -32.16 -50.05
N ASP A 441 17.26 -32.87 -51.14
CA ASP A 441 16.65 -32.33 -52.37
C ASP A 441 15.15 -32.01 -52.21
N TYR A 442 14.54 -32.47 -51.11
CA TYR A 442 13.14 -32.28 -50.75
C TYR A 442 13.02 -31.63 -49.36
N SER A 443 13.96 -30.75 -49.02
CA SER A 443 13.88 -29.93 -47.82
C SER A 443 12.98 -28.72 -48.02
N TYR A 444 12.30 -28.32 -46.95
CA TYR A 444 11.47 -27.12 -46.87
C TYR A 444 11.72 -26.45 -45.52
N VAL A 445 11.36 -25.17 -45.39
CA VAL A 445 11.60 -24.39 -44.18
C VAL A 445 10.34 -24.39 -43.32
N GLN A 446 10.50 -24.56 -42.01
CA GLN A 446 9.39 -24.43 -41.06
C GLN A 446 8.82 -23.02 -41.13
N SER A 447 7.52 -22.89 -41.33
CA SER A 447 6.79 -21.62 -41.23
C SER A 447 6.06 -21.52 -39.89
N THR A 448 5.88 -20.31 -39.37
CA THR A 448 4.98 -20.05 -38.23
C THR A 448 3.52 -20.31 -38.58
N LYS A 449 3.20 -20.40 -39.88
CA LYS A 449 1.90 -20.81 -40.39
C LYS A 449 1.96 -22.20 -41.02
N GLN A 450 1.15 -23.13 -40.55
CA GLN A 450 1.21 -24.53 -40.96
C GLN A 450 -0.17 -25.19 -40.95
N ALA A 451 -0.41 -26.15 -41.83
CA ALA A 451 -1.57 -27.03 -41.81
C ALA A 451 -1.14 -28.48 -42.02
N PHE A 452 -1.97 -29.44 -41.64
CA PHE A 452 -1.63 -30.86 -41.73
C PHE A 452 -2.70 -31.67 -42.44
N TYR A 453 -2.27 -32.60 -43.28
CA TYR A 453 -3.13 -33.46 -44.07
C TYR A 453 -2.89 -34.92 -43.67
N PHE A 454 -3.83 -35.49 -42.93
CA PHE A 454 -3.82 -36.87 -42.46
C PHE A 454 -4.37 -37.78 -43.55
N ILE A 455 -3.53 -38.66 -44.07
CA ILE A 455 -3.91 -39.53 -45.19
C ILE A 455 -4.64 -40.77 -44.67
N GLU A 456 -5.97 -40.78 -44.72
CA GLU A 456 -6.79 -41.91 -44.29
C GLU A 456 -6.50 -43.17 -45.13
N SER A 457 -6.33 -43.00 -46.44
CA SER A 457 -6.00 -44.08 -47.37
C SER A 457 -5.16 -43.59 -48.52
N LEU A 458 -4.21 -44.43 -48.97
CA LEU A 458 -3.35 -44.17 -50.11
C LEU A 458 -3.46 -45.33 -51.12
N SER A 459 -3.98 -45.05 -52.31
CA SER A 459 -4.21 -46.02 -53.38
C SER A 459 -3.29 -45.75 -54.59
N VAL A 460 -2.21 -46.52 -54.72
CA VAL A 460 -1.18 -46.29 -55.74
C VAL A 460 -1.11 -47.49 -56.68
N SER A 461 -0.98 -47.25 -57.99
CA SER A 461 -0.65 -48.31 -58.96
C SER A 461 0.78 -48.83 -58.75
N GLU A 462 1.13 -49.96 -59.37
CA GLU A 462 2.41 -50.69 -59.22
C GLU A 462 3.68 -49.81 -58.99
N ASP A 463 4.64 -50.35 -58.22
CA ASP A 463 5.89 -49.74 -57.69
C ASP A 463 5.80 -49.07 -56.30
N PHE A 464 4.72 -49.27 -55.55
CA PHE A 464 4.64 -48.83 -54.15
C PHE A 464 5.45 -49.75 -53.23
N ILE A 465 6.38 -49.16 -52.47
CA ILE A 465 7.12 -49.83 -51.40
C ILE A 465 6.78 -49.11 -50.11
N ASP A 466 6.04 -49.81 -49.24
CA ASP A 466 5.68 -49.34 -47.90
C ASP A 466 6.95 -49.11 -47.05
N GLY A 467 7.01 -48.00 -46.31
CA GLY A 467 8.15 -47.63 -45.46
C GLY A 467 9.35 -46.93 -46.14
N ASP A 468 9.43 -46.90 -47.48
CA ASP A 468 10.55 -46.26 -48.22
C ASP A 468 10.09 -45.11 -49.14
N SER A 469 8.85 -44.65 -48.98
CA SER A 469 8.24 -43.63 -49.84
C SER A 469 7.90 -42.36 -49.05
N TRP A 470 8.10 -41.21 -49.67
CA TRP A 470 7.76 -39.91 -49.09
C TRP A 470 6.52 -39.33 -49.75
N VAL A 471 5.59 -38.81 -48.96
CA VAL A 471 4.51 -37.98 -49.48
C VAL A 471 4.92 -36.52 -49.36
N LEU A 472 4.89 -35.84 -50.49
CA LEU A 472 5.33 -34.46 -50.67
C LEU A 472 4.10 -33.59 -50.95
N ALA A 473 4.05 -32.41 -50.32
CA ALA A 473 3.04 -31.40 -50.55
C ALA A 473 3.65 -30.19 -51.27
N TYR A 474 3.01 -29.75 -52.35
CA TYR A 474 3.45 -28.65 -53.21
C TYR A 474 2.42 -27.54 -53.29
N ASN A 475 2.88 -26.30 -53.30
CA ASN A 475 2.13 -25.16 -53.82
C ASN A 475 2.70 -24.80 -55.18
N ASN A 476 1.95 -25.08 -56.26
CA ASN A 476 2.47 -25.01 -57.63
C ASN A 476 3.77 -25.85 -57.80
N GLU A 477 4.91 -25.19 -57.98
CA GLU A 477 6.23 -25.83 -58.12
C GLU A 477 7.05 -25.84 -56.81
N THR A 478 6.58 -25.15 -55.77
CA THR A 478 7.29 -25.00 -54.50
C THR A 478 6.92 -26.12 -53.54
N LEU A 479 7.92 -26.86 -53.03
CA LEU A 479 7.71 -27.84 -51.97
C LEU A 479 7.40 -27.12 -50.66
N VAL A 480 6.24 -27.40 -50.08
CA VAL A 480 5.75 -26.79 -48.84
C VAL A 480 5.66 -27.76 -47.68
N GLY A 481 5.91 -29.04 -47.91
CA GLY A 481 6.05 -30.02 -46.84
C GLY A 481 6.28 -31.44 -47.34
N ALA A 482 6.72 -32.30 -46.44
CA ALA A 482 7.04 -33.68 -46.74
C ALA A 482 6.93 -34.54 -45.48
N ARG A 483 6.47 -35.78 -45.64
CA ARG A 483 6.50 -36.81 -44.59
C ARG A 483 6.83 -38.17 -45.18
N LEU A 484 7.61 -38.95 -44.45
CA LEU A 484 7.77 -40.37 -44.74
C LEU A 484 6.44 -41.08 -44.55
N TRP A 485 6.03 -41.87 -45.53
CA TRP A 485 4.83 -42.69 -45.43
C TRP A 485 5.03 -43.81 -44.42
N SER A 486 4.20 -43.82 -43.37
CA SER A 486 4.21 -44.86 -42.31
C SER A 486 2.86 -45.57 -42.15
N GLY A 487 1.96 -45.40 -43.13
CA GLY A 487 0.63 -46.01 -43.15
C GLY A 487 -0.52 -45.01 -43.01
N PRO A 488 -1.76 -45.51 -42.85
CA PRO A 488 -2.93 -44.67 -42.63
C PRO A 488 -2.75 -43.67 -41.49
N TYR A 489 -3.24 -42.46 -41.72
CA TYR A 489 -3.10 -41.28 -40.86
C TYR A 489 -1.67 -40.76 -40.70
N THR A 490 -0.77 -41.08 -41.64
CA THR A 490 0.45 -40.29 -41.85
C THR A 490 0.04 -38.83 -42.09
N ASP A 491 0.52 -37.90 -41.26
CA ASP A 491 0.26 -36.48 -41.41
C ASP A 491 1.31 -35.83 -42.31
N VAL A 492 0.89 -35.16 -43.38
CA VAL A 492 1.80 -34.39 -44.23
C VAL A 492 1.63 -32.90 -43.91
N PRO A 493 2.70 -32.20 -43.49
CA PRO A 493 2.60 -30.78 -43.27
C PRO A 493 2.50 -30.04 -44.61
N ALA A 494 1.83 -28.90 -44.61
CA ALA A 494 1.84 -27.95 -45.70
C ALA A 494 2.01 -26.55 -45.11
N MET A 495 3.22 -25.99 -45.28
CA MET A 495 3.61 -24.70 -44.73
C MET A 495 2.94 -23.55 -45.50
N GLY A 496 2.60 -22.51 -44.76
CA GLY A 496 1.96 -21.30 -45.27
C GLY A 496 2.91 -20.13 -45.42
N ASN A 497 2.49 -19.16 -46.22
CA ASN A 497 3.21 -17.91 -46.42
C ASN A 497 3.09 -17.01 -45.18
N GLU A 498 4.21 -16.83 -44.46
CA GLU A 498 4.31 -15.96 -43.28
C GLU A 498 4.78 -14.54 -43.61
N GLY A 499 4.92 -14.21 -44.90
CA GLY A 499 5.37 -12.90 -45.38
C GLY A 499 6.89 -12.74 -45.43
N SER A 500 7.64 -13.81 -45.18
CA SER A 500 9.10 -13.85 -45.34
C SER A 500 9.50 -14.22 -46.78
N LEU A 501 10.69 -13.81 -47.22
CA LEU A 501 11.19 -14.17 -48.57
C LEU A 501 11.29 -15.69 -48.78
N ASN A 502 11.55 -16.46 -47.70
CA ASN A 502 11.65 -17.92 -47.77
C ASN A 502 10.31 -18.63 -47.93
N THR A 503 9.20 -17.94 -47.61
CA THR A 503 7.84 -18.51 -47.63
C THR A 503 6.92 -17.80 -48.63
N GLN A 504 7.45 -16.90 -49.46
CA GLN A 504 6.66 -16.09 -50.39
C GLN A 504 5.78 -16.93 -51.35
N ASP A 505 6.22 -18.15 -51.69
CA ASP A 505 5.56 -19.07 -52.61
C ASP A 505 4.89 -20.24 -51.86
N TYR A 506 4.78 -20.16 -50.53
CA TYR A 506 4.08 -21.15 -49.71
C TYR A 506 2.57 -20.95 -49.76
N MET A 507 1.81 -21.80 -49.05
CA MET A 507 0.35 -21.79 -49.09
C MET A 507 -0.23 -20.45 -48.62
N ASP A 508 -1.14 -19.89 -49.41
CA ASP A 508 -2.02 -18.80 -49.01
C ASP A 508 -3.38 -19.32 -48.54
N LEU A 509 -4.12 -18.50 -47.79
CA LEU A 509 -5.46 -18.83 -47.31
C LEU A 509 -6.37 -19.24 -48.47
N GLY A 510 -6.99 -20.42 -48.35
CA GLY A 510 -7.89 -20.99 -49.36
C GLY A 510 -7.20 -21.78 -50.48
N GLY A 511 -5.87 -21.83 -50.52
CA GLY A 511 -5.12 -22.62 -51.51
C GLY A 511 -5.27 -24.13 -51.31
N PHE A 512 -4.90 -24.93 -52.32
CA PHE A 512 -4.94 -26.40 -52.24
C PHE A 512 -3.57 -26.99 -52.57
N PRO A 513 -2.98 -27.81 -51.67
CA PRO A 513 -1.69 -28.42 -51.96
C PRO A 513 -1.86 -29.55 -52.99
N ALA A 514 -0.91 -29.64 -53.92
CA ALA A 514 -0.75 -30.80 -54.78
C ALA A 514 0.13 -31.83 -54.08
N PHE A 515 -0.32 -33.10 -54.05
CA PHE A 515 0.44 -34.17 -53.42
C PHE A 515 1.22 -34.98 -54.45
N LYS A 516 2.43 -35.41 -54.09
CA LYS A 516 3.24 -36.34 -54.89
C LYS A 516 3.81 -37.43 -54.00
N LEU A 517 3.93 -38.64 -54.52
CA LEU A 517 4.64 -39.74 -53.90
C LEU A 517 6.04 -39.87 -54.51
N LEU A 518 7.07 -39.78 -53.68
CA LEU A 518 8.45 -40.06 -54.04
C LEU A 518 8.83 -41.45 -53.55
N ASN A 519 9.12 -42.36 -54.48
CA ASN A 519 9.75 -43.64 -54.17
C ASN A 519 11.28 -43.43 -54.16
N ILE A 520 11.93 -43.60 -53.01
CA ILE A 520 13.37 -43.31 -52.86
C ILE A 520 14.23 -44.30 -53.64
N ALA A 521 13.84 -45.58 -53.69
CA ALA A 521 14.61 -46.63 -54.36
C ALA A 521 14.70 -46.43 -55.88
N SER A 522 13.63 -45.93 -56.50
CA SER A 522 13.55 -45.69 -57.94
C SER A 522 13.78 -44.23 -58.34
N GLY A 523 13.65 -43.29 -57.40
CA GLY A 523 13.60 -41.85 -57.67
C GLY A 523 12.35 -41.39 -58.42
N LYS A 524 11.33 -42.27 -58.57
CA LYS A 524 10.10 -41.97 -59.30
C LYS A 524 9.21 -41.07 -58.46
N LEU A 525 8.81 -39.94 -59.04
CA LEU A 525 7.76 -39.06 -58.54
C LEU A 525 6.43 -39.40 -59.21
N THR A 526 5.39 -39.62 -58.41
CA THR A 526 4.04 -39.94 -58.89
C THR A 526 3.07 -38.90 -58.34
N ASP A 527 2.33 -38.20 -59.21
CA ASP A 527 1.31 -37.26 -58.77
C ASP A 527 0.15 -37.99 -58.08
N LEU A 528 -0.35 -37.41 -56.98
CA LEU A 528 -1.47 -37.93 -56.21
C LEU A 528 -2.66 -36.97 -56.28
N ARG A 529 -3.86 -37.53 -56.43
CA ARG A 529 -5.13 -36.81 -56.40
C ARG A 529 -5.77 -36.96 -55.01
N VAL A 530 -6.40 -35.88 -54.53
CA VAL A 530 -7.31 -35.94 -53.38
C VAL A 530 -8.69 -36.40 -53.86
N ASP A 531 -9.16 -37.54 -53.37
CA ASP A 531 -10.41 -38.19 -53.83
C ASP A 531 -11.66 -37.68 -53.09
N ASN A 532 -11.48 -37.17 -51.88
CA ASN A 532 -12.55 -36.59 -51.07
C ASN A 532 -12.54 -35.05 -51.15
N HIS A 533 -13.66 -34.44 -50.74
CA HIS A 533 -13.73 -32.99 -50.64
C HIS A 533 -12.91 -32.50 -49.44
N ILE A 534 -12.10 -31.47 -49.67
CA ILE A 534 -11.40 -30.71 -48.62
C ILE A 534 -11.69 -29.23 -48.78
N ASP A 535 -11.68 -28.52 -47.66
CA ASP A 535 -11.68 -27.06 -47.65
C ASP A 535 -10.28 -26.53 -48.04
N GLY A 536 -10.23 -25.27 -48.44
CA GLY A 536 -8.97 -24.61 -48.77
C GLY A 536 -8.09 -24.43 -47.53
N TRP A 537 -6.78 -24.45 -47.75
CA TRP A 537 -5.74 -24.34 -46.72
C TRP A 537 -5.99 -23.17 -45.77
N ASN A 538 -5.77 -23.40 -44.47
CA ASN A 538 -5.89 -22.39 -43.42
C ASN A 538 -4.90 -22.74 -42.30
N ASN A 539 -4.39 -21.72 -41.61
CA ASN A 539 -3.39 -21.87 -40.57
C ASN A 539 -3.91 -22.72 -39.40
N ASN A 540 -3.05 -23.60 -38.90
CA ASN A 540 -3.28 -24.59 -37.84
C ASN A 540 -4.50 -25.49 -38.08
N SER A 541 -4.95 -25.61 -39.34
CA SER A 541 -6.04 -26.52 -39.69
C SER A 541 -5.50 -27.92 -39.97
N VAL A 542 -6.32 -28.92 -39.67
CA VAL A 542 -6.04 -30.32 -39.99
C VAL A 542 -7.12 -30.86 -40.92
N TYR A 543 -6.70 -31.65 -41.90
CA TYR A 543 -7.57 -32.23 -42.92
C TYR A 543 -7.38 -33.73 -42.95
N VAL A 544 -8.45 -34.48 -43.24
CA VAL A 544 -8.36 -35.91 -43.52
C VAL A 544 -8.54 -36.10 -45.02
N VAL A 545 -7.56 -36.74 -45.68
CA VAL A 545 -7.53 -36.92 -47.14
C VAL A 545 -7.46 -38.38 -47.55
N GLN A 546 -8.07 -38.68 -48.68
CA GLN A 546 -7.92 -39.93 -49.40
C GLN A 546 -7.12 -39.63 -50.66
N LEU A 547 -5.96 -40.29 -50.83
CA LEU A 547 -5.05 -40.04 -51.94
C LEU A 547 -5.02 -41.22 -52.92
N SER A 548 -4.99 -40.93 -54.21
CA SER A 548 -4.79 -41.95 -55.25
C SER A 548 -3.85 -41.50 -56.37
N SER A 549 -3.11 -42.44 -56.96
CA SER A 549 -2.18 -42.15 -58.07
C SER A 549 -2.80 -42.30 -59.46
N THR A 550 -4.07 -42.67 -59.54
CA THR A 550 -4.80 -42.87 -60.79
C THR A 550 -6.16 -42.20 -60.64
N PRO A 551 -6.61 -41.37 -61.59
CA PRO A 551 -7.99 -40.96 -61.60
C PRO A 551 -8.85 -42.22 -61.67
N GLU A 552 -9.85 -42.35 -60.78
CA GLU A 552 -10.98 -43.22 -61.08
C GLU A 552 -11.60 -42.70 -62.37
N LEU A 553 -11.20 -43.31 -63.49
CA LEU A 553 -11.83 -43.04 -64.77
C LEU A 553 -13.33 -43.31 -64.60
N PRO A 554 -14.20 -42.45 -65.15
CA PRO A 554 -15.63 -42.70 -65.09
C PRO A 554 -15.93 -44.10 -65.59
N GLU A 555 -16.73 -44.90 -64.89
CA GLU A 555 -17.03 -46.25 -65.36
C GLU A 555 -17.99 -46.26 -66.57
N SER A 556 -18.67 -45.14 -66.83
CA SER A 556 -19.67 -45.02 -67.88
C SER A 556 -19.86 -43.61 -68.41
N ILE A 557 -20.53 -43.52 -69.57
CA ILE A 557 -20.91 -42.27 -70.20
C ILE A 557 -22.11 -41.67 -69.47
N MET A 558 -21.93 -40.52 -68.84
CA MET A 558 -22.99 -39.76 -68.16
C MET A 558 -23.08 -38.33 -68.69
N LEU A 559 -24.30 -37.78 -68.69
CA LEU A 559 -24.57 -36.35 -68.87
C LEU A 559 -25.33 -35.90 -67.63
N GLU A 560 -24.66 -35.16 -66.76
CA GLU A 560 -25.22 -34.68 -65.50
C GLU A 560 -26.20 -33.51 -65.75
N SER A 561 -27.03 -33.21 -64.76
CA SER A 561 -27.98 -32.11 -64.88
C SER A 561 -27.23 -30.78 -64.99
N ALA A 562 -27.59 -29.97 -65.98
CA ALA A 562 -27.04 -28.63 -66.15
C ALA A 562 -27.29 -27.78 -64.89
N TYR A 563 -26.27 -27.05 -64.44
CA TYR A 563 -26.40 -26.14 -63.30
C TYR A 563 -25.75 -24.78 -63.59
N PRO A 564 -26.46 -23.67 -63.32
CA PRO A 564 -27.87 -23.60 -62.93
C PRO A 564 -28.83 -24.05 -64.06
N ASN A 565 -30.04 -24.51 -63.73
CA ASN A 565 -31.12 -24.74 -64.70
C ASN A 565 -32.49 -24.62 -64.00
N PRO A 566 -33.32 -23.59 -64.27
CA PRO A 566 -33.14 -22.55 -65.29
C PRO A 566 -31.92 -21.64 -65.06
N PHE A 567 -31.40 -21.02 -66.12
CA PHE A 567 -30.15 -20.24 -66.10
C PHE A 567 -30.26 -18.87 -66.79
N ASN A 568 -29.34 -17.93 -66.47
CA ASN A 568 -29.27 -16.58 -67.05
C ASN A 568 -27.84 -15.97 -66.97
N PRO A 569 -27.17 -15.67 -68.10
CA PRO A 569 -27.29 -16.31 -69.40
C PRO A 569 -26.42 -17.57 -69.52
N SER A 570 -25.63 -17.95 -68.51
CA SER A 570 -24.71 -19.12 -68.58
C SER A 570 -25.11 -20.28 -67.67
N THR A 571 -24.77 -21.51 -68.11
CA THR A 571 -24.90 -22.75 -67.36
C THR A 571 -23.70 -23.65 -67.60
N THR A 572 -23.34 -24.46 -66.61
CA THR A 572 -22.33 -25.52 -66.76
C THR A 572 -22.99 -26.82 -67.17
N LEU A 573 -22.40 -27.49 -68.16
CA LEU A 573 -22.79 -28.79 -68.69
C LEU A 573 -21.69 -29.80 -68.36
N SER A 574 -22.00 -30.71 -67.44
CA SER A 574 -21.06 -31.70 -66.94
C SER A 574 -21.34 -33.07 -67.58
N PHE A 575 -20.30 -33.72 -68.12
CA PHE A 575 -20.40 -35.07 -68.68
C PHE A 575 -19.16 -35.90 -68.39
N SER A 576 -19.26 -37.22 -68.48
CA SER A 576 -18.15 -38.14 -68.25
C SER A 576 -18.01 -39.14 -69.38
N ILE A 577 -16.78 -39.55 -69.69
CA ILE A 577 -16.49 -40.64 -70.65
C ILE A 577 -15.46 -41.63 -70.07
N PRO A 578 -15.66 -42.95 -70.25
CA PRO A 578 -14.82 -43.98 -69.62
C PRO A 578 -13.51 -44.30 -70.34
N TYR A 579 -13.43 -43.99 -71.63
CA TYR A 579 -12.29 -44.27 -72.51
C TYR A 579 -12.16 -43.13 -73.53
N ASP A 580 -10.99 -43.00 -74.15
CA ASP A 580 -10.78 -42.04 -75.24
C ASP A 580 -11.79 -42.30 -76.38
N MET A 581 -12.69 -41.35 -76.63
CA MET A 581 -13.72 -41.48 -77.67
C MET A 581 -14.06 -40.16 -78.36
N VAL A 582 -14.69 -40.26 -79.54
CA VAL A 582 -15.24 -39.09 -80.24
C VAL A 582 -16.49 -38.63 -79.50
N VAL A 583 -16.49 -37.37 -79.09
CA VAL A 583 -17.58 -36.70 -78.39
C VAL A 583 -18.10 -35.52 -79.22
N ASP A 584 -19.43 -35.42 -79.34
CA ASP A 584 -20.15 -34.23 -79.82
C ASP A 584 -21.14 -33.77 -78.74
N LEU A 585 -20.91 -32.59 -78.16
CA LEU A 585 -21.81 -31.93 -77.23
C LEU A 585 -22.42 -30.71 -77.92
N SER A 586 -23.69 -30.82 -78.30
CA SER A 586 -24.40 -29.80 -79.08
C SER A 586 -25.69 -29.36 -78.38
N VAL A 587 -26.04 -28.09 -78.53
CA VAL A 587 -27.27 -27.48 -78.01
C VAL A 587 -28.25 -27.22 -79.16
N TYR A 588 -29.52 -27.55 -78.94
CA TYR A 588 -30.59 -27.49 -79.93
C TYR A 588 -31.74 -26.60 -79.43
N ASP A 589 -32.35 -25.84 -80.36
CA ASP A 589 -33.61 -25.14 -80.09
C ASP A 589 -34.83 -26.09 -80.17
N VAL A 590 -36.03 -25.60 -79.80
CA VAL A 590 -37.28 -26.37 -79.86
C VAL A 590 -37.68 -26.81 -81.27
N SER A 591 -37.08 -26.23 -82.32
CA SER A 591 -37.29 -26.63 -83.72
C SER A 591 -36.30 -27.73 -84.16
N GLY A 592 -35.40 -28.15 -83.29
CA GLY A 592 -34.38 -29.15 -83.57
C GLY A 592 -33.17 -28.60 -84.34
N ARG A 593 -32.98 -27.28 -84.41
CA ARG A 593 -31.79 -26.69 -85.03
C ARG A 593 -30.65 -26.63 -84.01
N VAL A 594 -29.44 -27.02 -84.42
CA VAL A 594 -28.22 -26.83 -83.62
C VAL A 594 -27.95 -25.33 -83.50
N VAL A 595 -27.93 -24.82 -82.27
CA VAL A 595 -27.67 -23.41 -81.95
C VAL A 595 -26.25 -23.18 -81.42
N ALA A 596 -25.63 -24.22 -80.86
CA ALA A 596 -24.22 -24.22 -80.44
C ALA A 596 -23.65 -25.64 -80.53
N ASN A 597 -22.39 -25.76 -80.93
CA ASN A 597 -21.59 -26.98 -80.78
C ASN A 597 -20.45 -26.63 -79.81
N LEU A 598 -20.50 -27.22 -78.62
CA LEU A 598 -19.63 -26.85 -77.50
C LEU A 598 -18.38 -27.72 -77.45
N VAL A 599 -18.50 -28.99 -77.86
CA VAL A 599 -17.39 -29.94 -77.96
C VAL A 599 -17.62 -30.77 -79.21
N SER A 600 -16.61 -30.90 -80.06
CA SER A 600 -16.64 -31.78 -81.22
C SER A 600 -15.25 -32.33 -81.49
N GLY A 601 -15.07 -33.64 -81.32
CA GLY A 601 -13.83 -34.32 -81.67
C GLY A 601 -13.43 -35.40 -80.67
N MET A 602 -12.17 -35.83 -80.75
CA MET A 602 -11.61 -36.82 -79.84
C MET A 602 -11.44 -36.21 -78.44
N GLN A 603 -11.91 -36.91 -77.40
CA GLN A 603 -11.74 -36.55 -76.00
C GLN A 603 -11.13 -37.73 -75.25
N SER A 604 -10.29 -37.45 -74.26
CA SER A 604 -9.66 -38.47 -73.42
C SER A 604 -10.61 -38.93 -72.30
N ALA A 605 -10.37 -40.12 -71.74
CA ALA A 605 -11.17 -40.63 -70.62
C ALA A 605 -11.12 -39.68 -69.41
N ASP A 606 -12.22 -38.95 -69.14
CA ASP A 606 -12.32 -38.00 -68.02
C ASP A 606 -13.76 -37.52 -67.78
N ARG A 607 -13.93 -36.67 -66.75
CA ARG A 607 -15.09 -35.82 -66.52
C ARG A 607 -14.82 -34.42 -67.08
N TYR A 608 -15.80 -33.87 -67.77
CA TYR A 608 -15.71 -32.58 -68.47
C TYR A 608 -16.79 -31.63 -67.95
N ASN A 609 -16.40 -30.39 -67.66
CA ASN A 609 -17.31 -29.30 -67.32
C ASN A 609 -17.23 -28.22 -68.40
N ILE A 610 -18.30 -28.04 -69.16
CA ILE A 610 -18.35 -27.09 -70.28
C ILE A 610 -19.35 -25.99 -69.98
N GLU A 611 -18.89 -24.74 -69.90
CA GLU A 611 -19.78 -23.60 -69.76
C GLU A 611 -20.43 -23.25 -71.11
N TRP A 612 -21.74 -23.06 -71.11
CA TRP A 612 -22.48 -22.49 -72.24
C TRP A 612 -23.01 -21.11 -71.89
N ASP A 613 -22.43 -20.07 -72.48
CA ASP A 613 -22.99 -18.71 -72.46
C ASP A 613 -24.04 -18.55 -73.57
N ALA A 614 -25.30 -18.42 -73.16
CA ALA A 614 -26.43 -18.23 -74.05
C ALA A 614 -26.89 -16.76 -74.17
N GLY A 615 -26.02 -15.78 -73.88
CA GLY A 615 -26.34 -14.36 -73.85
C GLY A 615 -26.97 -13.81 -75.14
N ASN A 616 -26.63 -14.39 -76.29
CA ASN A 616 -27.15 -13.99 -77.61
C ASN A 616 -28.40 -14.76 -78.05
N PHE A 617 -28.97 -15.63 -77.21
CA PHE A 617 -30.16 -16.43 -77.54
C PHE A 617 -31.41 -15.93 -76.81
N SER A 618 -32.59 -16.27 -77.32
CA SER A 618 -33.89 -15.90 -76.74
C SER A 618 -34.24 -16.77 -75.54
N SER A 619 -34.89 -16.22 -74.50
CA SER A 619 -35.42 -17.02 -73.39
C SER A 619 -36.34 -18.13 -73.91
N GLY A 620 -36.21 -19.33 -73.34
CA GLY A 620 -36.93 -20.50 -73.85
C GLY A 620 -36.30 -21.82 -73.44
N VAL A 621 -36.85 -22.89 -74.00
CA VAL A 621 -36.38 -24.27 -73.78
C VAL A 621 -35.32 -24.63 -74.82
N TYR A 622 -34.24 -25.25 -74.37
CA TYR A 622 -33.19 -25.81 -75.20
C TYR A 622 -32.95 -27.28 -74.82
N PHE A 623 -32.36 -28.04 -75.74
CA PHE A 623 -31.96 -29.42 -75.50
C PHE A 623 -30.47 -29.57 -75.72
N VAL A 624 -29.77 -30.07 -74.72
CA VAL A 624 -28.36 -30.46 -74.82
C VAL A 624 -28.32 -31.93 -75.21
N LYS A 625 -27.54 -32.25 -76.23
CA LYS A 625 -27.31 -33.62 -76.70
C LYS A 625 -25.81 -33.91 -76.63
N LEU A 626 -25.46 -34.92 -75.86
CA LEU A 626 -24.14 -35.53 -75.83
C LEU A 626 -24.18 -36.80 -76.67
N MET A 627 -23.32 -36.89 -77.67
CA MET A 627 -23.03 -38.11 -78.41
C MET A 627 -21.59 -38.52 -78.11
N ALA A 628 -21.40 -39.67 -77.50
CA ALA A 628 -20.09 -40.19 -77.15
C ALA A 628 -19.99 -41.64 -77.64
N GLY A 629 -19.22 -41.87 -78.70
CA GLY A 629 -19.23 -43.14 -79.43
C GLY A 629 -20.63 -43.49 -79.99
N SER A 630 -21.22 -44.60 -79.54
CA SER A 630 -22.58 -45.03 -79.92
C SER A 630 -23.67 -44.52 -78.98
N ASP A 631 -23.32 -43.98 -77.81
CA ASP A 631 -24.27 -43.54 -76.80
C ASP A 631 -24.73 -42.11 -77.04
N ILE A 632 -26.04 -41.89 -76.84
CA ILE A 632 -26.66 -40.58 -76.96
C ILE A 632 -27.39 -40.27 -75.65
N ARG A 633 -26.99 -39.17 -75.00
CA ARG A 633 -27.69 -38.60 -73.84
C ARG A 633 -28.26 -37.25 -74.22
N THR A 634 -29.44 -36.95 -73.69
CA THR A 634 -30.10 -35.66 -73.93
C THR A 634 -30.70 -35.14 -72.64
N GLN A 635 -30.59 -33.83 -72.42
CA GLN A 635 -31.26 -33.16 -71.29
C GLN A 635 -31.92 -31.86 -71.75
N LYS A 636 -32.99 -31.48 -71.06
CA LYS A 636 -33.73 -30.24 -71.30
C LYS A 636 -33.22 -29.16 -70.35
N ILE A 637 -32.91 -27.99 -70.90
CA ILE A 637 -32.47 -26.81 -70.14
C ILE A 637 -33.34 -25.60 -70.48
N MET A 638 -33.42 -24.62 -69.57
CA MET A 638 -34.29 -23.45 -69.70
C MET A 638 -33.51 -22.15 -69.47
N LEU A 639 -33.41 -21.35 -70.53
CA LEU A 639 -32.84 -20.00 -70.45
C LEU A 639 -33.94 -19.02 -70.03
N ILE A 640 -33.72 -18.27 -68.96
CA ILE A 640 -34.58 -17.17 -68.50
C ILE A 640 -33.76 -15.89 -68.59
N LYS A 641 -34.33 -14.83 -69.18
CA LYS A 641 -33.73 -13.49 -69.15
C LYS A 641 -34.57 -12.58 -68.28
#